data_AF-A0A964LBY0-F1
#
_entry.id   AF-A0A964LBY0-F1
#
_cell.length_a   1.000
_cell.length_b   1.000
_cell.length_c   1.000
_cell.angle_alpha   90.00
_cell.angle_beta   90.00
_cell.angle_gamma   90.00
#
_symmetry.space_group_name_H-M   'P 1'
#
loop_
_entity.id
_entity.type
_entity.pdbx_description
1 polymer ?
#
loop_
_entity_poly.entity_id
_entity_poly.type
_entity_poly.pdbx_seq_one_letter_code
_entity_poly.pdbx_strand_id
1 'polypeptide(L)'
;MRHVRSFLIIGLTVSLGFLFLAPIPVASQVQGDDVRAALLPWIERELKAKDIPSISIALVDDQRVVFAASVGHADSAKKTAATPDTLYRVGSVSKPFTALLLMIFVELGLIDLDAPVQKYLPDFNPTNKYDKKITLRQMLSHRSGVVREGPVGNYFDDTLPTLADTVKSLNKTELVFEPESTQSYSNMAMSVAGYVLAHTQKEPFAKLMQRKLLDPIGMKNSTFVPSAEQRLQIPKAPMWTYHGREFAAPTWDFGMLPAGNLYSSVNDQAKFLKFLFAGGKGPNGQILKKETLEQMWKIQFPDKTKKSGFGLGFFIGDVDGTRMIRHGGAVYGFSTEFAALPDQKLGVIVCASKDVANAVTTRIATTALRMMLAKRAGLPLPKLENSTPLDAEVVRSLAPRYKFKDKTIDFYERDGRLWILPHRGGGKYEVRQMSDGLLADDLHGFGLKIGRDGKNLVINKETYAPVAVPKPKPTPTKWQGLIGEYGPDFNVTYILEKDGKLHTLIEWIFLYPLKEISEDVYQFPDYGLYLGDKIIFKRDKNGVAIEIDAASMLFKRRSLPKAGETFKIDPVRPVDELRKLALQAKPPIEKNAFFRKPDLVDLETLDKAIKLDVRYASANNFLGTPFYTSSKAFLQRPAAEALLKVHKELAEQGYGLLIHDAYRPWYVTKMFWDATPDKLHHFVADPQQGSRHNRGCAVDLTLYDLKTGKTIEMPGGYDEMTDRSYADYLGGTGLQRWHRDLLRRAMEKHGFRVYYAEWWHFDYRDWRLYPILNTRFEDLKQ
;
A
#
# COMPACT_ATOMS: atom_id res chain seq x y z
N MET A 1 -113.38 -3.73 -24.63
CA MET A 1 -112.57 -3.29 -25.79
C MET A 1 -111.17 -3.89 -25.64
N ARG A 2 -110.80 -4.74 -26.61
CA ARG A 2 -109.47 -5.19 -27.11
C ARG A 2 -108.23 -4.95 -26.22
N HIS A 3 -107.25 -5.83 -26.05
CA HIS A 3 -106.94 -7.22 -26.41
C HIS A 3 -105.59 -7.51 -25.68
N VAL A 4 -105.46 -8.56 -24.86
CA VAL A 4 -104.72 -9.80 -25.18
C VAL A 4 -103.17 -9.74 -24.97
N ARG A 5 -102.75 -10.57 -23.99
CA ARG A 5 -101.60 -11.52 -23.93
C ARG A 5 -100.16 -11.10 -23.55
N SER A 6 -99.77 -11.76 -22.46
CA SER A 6 -98.62 -12.68 -22.31
C SER A 6 -97.22 -12.11 -22.06
N PHE A 7 -96.68 -12.55 -20.91
CA PHE A 7 -95.31 -12.43 -20.45
C PHE A 7 -94.30 -13.10 -21.39
N LEU A 8 -93.11 -12.50 -21.52
CA LEU A 8 -91.90 -13.21 -21.92
C LEU A 8 -90.71 -12.80 -21.04
N ILE A 9 -89.95 -13.83 -20.67
CA ILE A 9 -88.77 -13.91 -19.83
C ILE A 9 -87.56 -13.27 -20.53
N ILE A 10 -86.71 -12.54 -19.80
CA ILE A 10 -85.33 -12.24 -20.21
C ILE A 10 -84.38 -12.87 -19.18
N GLY A 11 -83.59 -13.84 -19.65
CA GLY A 11 -82.63 -14.60 -18.86
C GLY A 11 -81.35 -13.84 -18.57
N LEU A 12 -80.78 -14.13 -17.40
CA LEU A 12 -79.47 -13.68 -16.93
C LEU A 12 -78.40 -14.63 -17.48
N THR A 13 -77.54 -14.16 -18.38
CA THR A 13 -76.33 -14.89 -18.80
C THR A 13 -75.10 -14.29 -18.11
N VAL A 14 -74.48 -15.07 -17.22
CA VAL A 14 -73.17 -14.80 -16.63
C VAL A 14 -72.11 -15.22 -17.66
N SER A 15 -71.47 -14.25 -18.31
CA SER A 15 -70.29 -14.50 -19.14
C SER A 15 -69.05 -14.59 -18.25
N LEU A 16 -68.45 -15.78 -18.17
CA LEU A 16 -67.07 -15.97 -17.70
C LEU A 16 -66.11 -15.20 -18.62
N GLY A 17 -65.64 -14.04 -18.18
CA GLY A 17 -64.51 -13.36 -18.80
C GLY A 17 -63.21 -14.06 -18.41
N PHE A 18 -62.64 -14.84 -19.32
CA PHE A 18 -61.22 -15.22 -19.24
C PHE A 18 -60.37 -13.95 -19.35
N LEU A 19 -59.89 -13.45 -18.20
CA LEU A 19 -58.79 -12.50 -18.16
C LEU A 19 -57.54 -13.22 -18.67
N PHE A 20 -57.20 -13.01 -19.93
CA PHE A 20 -55.85 -13.24 -20.41
C PHE A 20 -54.92 -12.29 -19.65
N LEU A 21 -54.28 -12.81 -18.60
CA LEU A 21 -53.07 -12.21 -18.05
C LEU A 21 -52.04 -12.18 -19.18
N ALA A 22 -51.78 -10.98 -19.71
CA ALA A 22 -50.66 -10.77 -20.61
C ALA A 22 -49.39 -11.27 -19.91
N PRO A 23 -48.55 -12.10 -20.56
CA PRO A 23 -47.29 -12.52 -19.98
C PRO A 23 -46.45 -11.27 -19.67
N ILE A 24 -46.02 -11.14 -18.42
CA ILE A 24 -45.00 -10.17 -18.01
C ILE A 24 -43.82 -10.36 -18.97
N PRO A 25 -43.26 -9.29 -19.58
CA PRO A 25 -42.13 -9.44 -20.48
C PRO A 25 -41.00 -10.12 -19.71
N VAL A 26 -40.56 -11.28 -20.18
CA VAL A 26 -39.24 -11.81 -19.83
C VAL A 26 -38.26 -10.69 -20.20
N ALA A 27 -37.58 -10.12 -19.20
CA ALA A 27 -36.58 -9.08 -19.43
C ALA A 27 -35.65 -9.53 -20.56
N SER A 28 -35.63 -8.79 -21.66
CA SER A 28 -34.76 -9.08 -22.79
C SER A 28 -33.31 -9.12 -22.29
N GLN A 29 -32.54 -10.11 -22.74
CA GLN A 29 -31.14 -10.23 -22.36
C GLN A 29 -30.40 -8.96 -22.78
N VAL A 30 -30.00 -8.18 -21.80
CA VAL A 30 -29.38 -6.87 -22.01
C VAL A 30 -27.96 -7.06 -22.57
N GLN A 31 -27.72 -6.72 -23.84
CA GLN A 31 -26.40 -6.86 -24.48
C GLN A 31 -25.43 -5.80 -23.94
N GLY A 32 -24.37 -6.18 -23.21
CA GLY A 32 -23.52 -5.26 -22.42
C GLY A 32 -22.35 -4.62 -23.18
N ASP A 33 -22.43 -4.54 -24.52
CA ASP A 33 -21.35 -4.03 -25.37
C ASP A 33 -21.04 -2.54 -25.13
N ASP A 34 -22.04 -1.73 -24.81
CA ASP A 34 -21.90 -0.33 -24.41
C ASP A 34 -21.22 -0.15 -23.04
N VAL A 35 -21.54 -0.98 -22.05
CA VAL A 35 -20.90 -1.00 -20.73
C VAL A 35 -19.43 -1.33 -20.90
N ARG A 36 -19.12 -2.35 -21.72
CA ARG A 36 -17.74 -2.69 -22.09
C ARG A 36 -17.04 -1.52 -22.81
N ALA A 37 -17.69 -0.94 -23.81
CA ALA A 37 -17.12 0.15 -24.63
C ALA A 37 -16.83 1.40 -23.80
N ALA A 38 -17.62 1.68 -22.76
CA ALA A 38 -17.39 2.78 -21.84
C ALA A 38 -16.33 2.43 -20.76
N LEU A 39 -16.36 1.23 -20.19
CA LEU A 39 -15.47 0.83 -19.11
C LEU A 39 -14.01 0.63 -19.55
N LEU A 40 -13.76 -0.08 -20.66
CA LEU A 40 -12.38 -0.48 -20.99
C LEU A 40 -11.44 0.70 -21.24
N PRO A 41 -11.81 1.75 -22.01
CA PRO A 41 -10.95 2.92 -22.18
C PRO A 41 -10.75 3.71 -20.88
N TRP A 42 -11.69 3.63 -19.94
CA TRP A 42 -11.55 4.26 -18.64
C TRP A 42 -10.64 3.45 -17.70
N ILE A 43 -10.75 2.12 -17.68
CA ILE A 43 -9.84 1.24 -16.95
C ILE A 43 -8.41 1.37 -17.49
N GLU A 44 -8.21 1.53 -18.79
CA GLU A 44 -6.88 1.77 -19.37
C GLU A 44 -6.29 3.13 -18.90
N ARG A 45 -7.14 4.14 -18.71
CA ARG A 45 -6.71 5.43 -18.13
C ARG A 45 -6.35 5.28 -16.66
N GLU A 46 -7.15 4.57 -15.86
CA GLU A 46 -6.82 4.28 -14.47
C GLU A 46 -5.50 3.50 -14.40
N LEU A 47 -5.30 2.49 -15.25
CA LEU A 47 -4.05 1.73 -15.34
C LEU A 47 -2.84 2.65 -15.54
N LYS A 48 -2.90 3.56 -16.52
CA LYS A 48 -1.80 4.48 -16.83
C LYS A 48 -1.60 5.53 -15.73
N ALA A 49 -2.69 6.10 -15.21
CA ALA A 49 -2.63 7.14 -14.18
C ALA A 49 -2.11 6.61 -12.84
N LYS A 50 -2.29 5.31 -12.58
CA LYS A 50 -1.89 4.63 -11.35
C LYS A 50 -0.59 3.84 -11.46
N ASP A 51 -0.04 3.80 -12.67
CA ASP A 51 1.13 2.99 -13.02
C ASP A 51 0.96 1.54 -12.55
N ILE A 52 -0.20 0.95 -12.89
CA ILE A 52 -0.51 -0.45 -12.59
C ILE A 52 -0.04 -1.28 -13.79
N PRO A 53 0.77 -2.34 -13.61
CA PRO A 53 1.24 -3.15 -14.73
C PRO A 53 0.11 -3.81 -15.52
N SER A 54 -0.86 -4.42 -14.83
CA SER A 54 -2.05 -5.04 -15.44
C SER A 54 -3.31 -4.95 -14.59
N ILE A 55 -4.46 -4.85 -15.26
CA ILE A 55 -5.80 -4.98 -14.66
C ILE A 55 -6.61 -5.97 -15.51
N SER A 56 -7.22 -6.95 -14.85
CA SER A 56 -8.17 -7.89 -15.47
C SER A 56 -9.54 -7.75 -14.82
N ILE A 57 -10.60 -7.85 -15.62
CA ILE A 57 -11.99 -7.73 -15.18
C ILE A 57 -12.87 -8.82 -15.82
N ALA A 58 -13.81 -9.36 -15.07
CA ALA A 58 -14.94 -10.12 -15.60
C ALA A 58 -16.25 -9.61 -15.00
N LEU A 59 -17.25 -9.40 -15.86
CA LEU A 59 -18.59 -8.96 -15.49
C LEU A 59 -19.59 -10.06 -15.85
N VAL A 60 -20.37 -10.50 -14.87
CA VAL A 60 -21.27 -11.66 -14.98
C VAL A 60 -22.71 -11.23 -14.71
N ASP A 61 -23.60 -11.69 -15.58
CA ASP A 61 -25.03 -11.52 -15.53
C ASP A 61 -25.68 -12.92 -15.53
N ASP A 62 -26.10 -13.35 -14.34
CA ASP A 62 -26.55 -14.71 -14.03
C ASP A 62 -25.58 -15.78 -14.54
N GLN A 63 -25.94 -16.50 -15.61
CA GLN A 63 -25.11 -17.58 -16.18
C GLN A 63 -24.24 -17.13 -17.36
N ARG A 64 -24.31 -15.84 -17.74
CA ARG A 64 -23.60 -15.26 -18.87
C ARG A 64 -22.46 -14.37 -18.39
N VAL A 65 -21.27 -14.57 -18.95
CA VAL A 65 -20.19 -13.59 -18.85
C VAL A 65 -20.49 -12.49 -19.86
N VAL A 66 -20.84 -11.30 -19.39
CA VAL A 66 -21.14 -10.14 -20.25
C VAL A 66 -19.90 -9.76 -21.05
N PHE A 67 -18.77 -9.66 -20.35
CA PHE A 67 -17.44 -9.62 -20.95
C PHE A 67 -16.38 -10.01 -19.92
N ALA A 68 -15.24 -10.48 -20.40
CA ALA A 68 -14.01 -10.59 -19.63
C ALA A 68 -12.87 -9.98 -20.46
N ALA A 69 -12.05 -9.15 -19.82
CA ALA A 69 -11.04 -8.35 -20.51
C ALA A 69 -9.83 -8.10 -19.62
N SER A 70 -8.73 -7.68 -20.24
CA SER A 70 -7.52 -7.26 -19.54
C SER A 70 -6.85 -6.12 -20.27
N VAL A 71 -6.21 -5.24 -19.52
CA VAL A 71 -5.38 -4.15 -20.02
C VAL A 71 -4.01 -4.21 -19.35
N GLY A 72 -2.97 -3.77 -20.07
CA GLY A 72 -1.59 -3.78 -19.59
C GLY A 72 -0.86 -5.12 -19.81
N HIS A 73 0.25 -5.30 -19.09
CA HIS A 73 1.19 -6.40 -19.27
C HIS A 73 1.34 -7.20 -17.98
N ALA A 74 1.27 -8.53 -18.08
CA ALA A 74 1.67 -9.43 -17.01
C ALA A 74 3.18 -9.37 -16.74
N ASP A 75 3.98 -9.06 -17.77
CA ASP A 75 5.41 -8.78 -17.64
C ASP A 75 5.75 -7.56 -18.51
N SER A 76 5.90 -6.40 -17.88
CA SER A 76 6.19 -5.13 -18.57
C SER A 76 7.56 -5.14 -19.27
N ALA A 77 8.56 -5.84 -18.72
CA ALA A 77 9.90 -5.90 -19.31
C ALA A 77 9.90 -6.73 -20.60
N LYS A 78 9.15 -7.84 -20.61
CA LYS A 78 8.98 -8.71 -21.80
C LYS A 78 7.81 -8.30 -22.69
N LYS A 79 7.05 -7.27 -22.32
CA LYS A 79 5.80 -6.84 -22.97
C LYS A 79 4.80 -7.99 -23.13
N THR A 80 4.75 -8.92 -22.18
CA THR A 80 3.77 -10.01 -22.18
C THR A 80 2.41 -9.44 -21.79
N ALA A 81 1.46 -9.40 -22.72
CA ALA A 81 0.12 -8.88 -22.47
C ALA A 81 -0.61 -9.67 -21.38
N ALA A 82 -1.35 -8.98 -20.52
CA ALA A 82 -2.29 -9.64 -19.61
C ALA A 82 -3.53 -10.11 -20.39
N THR A 83 -4.12 -11.23 -19.95
CA THR A 83 -5.34 -11.81 -20.52
C THR A 83 -6.35 -12.12 -19.43
N PRO A 84 -7.63 -12.36 -19.77
CA PRO A 84 -8.62 -12.80 -18.79
C PRO A 84 -8.29 -14.11 -18.06
N ASP A 85 -7.33 -14.88 -18.58
CA ASP A 85 -6.81 -16.12 -18.01
C ASP A 85 -5.49 -15.94 -17.23
N THR A 86 -4.93 -14.72 -17.18
CA THR A 86 -3.75 -14.42 -16.36
C THR A 86 -4.00 -14.81 -14.90
N LEU A 87 -3.04 -15.54 -14.32
CA LEU A 87 -3.12 -16.09 -12.97
C LEU A 87 -2.64 -15.05 -11.94
N TYR A 88 -3.58 -14.45 -11.21
CA TYR A 88 -3.29 -13.48 -10.15
C TYR A 88 -3.27 -14.15 -8.78
N ARG A 89 -2.52 -13.59 -7.84
CA ARG A 89 -2.70 -13.87 -6.41
C ARG A 89 -3.91 -13.07 -5.93
N VAL A 90 -5.01 -13.74 -5.58
CA VAL A 90 -6.26 -13.03 -5.25
C VAL A 90 -6.40 -12.69 -3.76
N GLY A 91 -5.38 -13.01 -2.96
CA GLY A 91 -5.31 -12.69 -1.54
C GLY A 91 -6.54 -13.20 -0.79
N SER A 92 -7.12 -12.35 0.06
CA SER A 92 -8.21 -12.75 0.96
C SER A 92 -9.53 -13.17 0.28
N VAL A 93 -9.65 -13.04 -1.04
CA VAL A 93 -10.75 -13.69 -1.81
C VAL A 93 -10.73 -15.22 -1.63
N SER A 94 -9.63 -15.81 -1.17
CA SER A 94 -9.57 -17.20 -0.71
C SER A 94 -10.59 -17.59 0.37
N LYS A 95 -10.94 -16.66 1.27
CA LYS A 95 -11.78 -16.96 2.46
C LYS A 95 -13.19 -17.42 2.10
N PRO A 96 -13.92 -16.78 1.18
CA PRO A 96 -15.15 -17.31 0.61
C PRO A 96 -15.08 -18.78 0.19
N PHE A 97 -14.00 -19.21 -0.48
CA PHE A 97 -13.83 -20.59 -0.93
C PHE A 97 -13.64 -21.54 0.26
N THR A 98 -12.80 -21.17 1.22
CA THR A 98 -12.58 -21.94 2.46
C THR A 98 -13.88 -22.10 3.25
N ALA A 99 -14.65 -21.01 3.41
CA ALA A 99 -15.94 -21.04 4.08
C ALA A 99 -16.93 -21.96 3.34
N LEU A 100 -16.98 -21.87 2.01
CA LEU A 100 -17.89 -22.68 1.21
C LEU A 100 -17.54 -24.17 1.29
N LEU A 101 -16.26 -24.52 1.18
CA LEU A 101 -15.81 -25.89 1.38
C LEU A 101 -16.23 -26.41 2.76
N LEU A 102 -16.09 -25.60 3.82
CA LEU A 102 -16.54 -25.97 5.15
C LEU A 102 -18.05 -26.22 5.20
N MET A 103 -18.85 -25.36 4.57
CA MET A 103 -20.30 -25.51 4.51
C MET A 103 -20.76 -26.76 3.74
N ILE A 104 -20.01 -27.23 2.74
CA ILE A 104 -20.26 -28.55 2.11
C ILE A 104 -20.20 -29.66 3.17
N PHE A 105 -19.17 -29.65 4.03
CA PHE A 105 -19.04 -30.65 5.10
C PHE A 105 -20.07 -30.49 6.22
N VAL A 106 -20.62 -29.29 6.41
CA VAL A 106 -21.76 -29.05 7.30
C VAL A 106 -23.03 -29.68 6.76
N GLU A 107 -23.33 -29.52 5.47
CA GLU A 107 -24.50 -30.17 4.84
C GLU A 107 -24.42 -31.69 4.88
N LEU A 108 -23.21 -32.25 4.80
CA LEU A 108 -22.96 -33.69 4.92
C LEU A 108 -23.08 -34.19 6.38
N GLY A 109 -23.30 -33.32 7.36
CA GLY A 109 -23.36 -33.66 8.78
C GLY A 109 -22.01 -34.07 9.39
N LEU A 110 -20.91 -33.81 8.67
CA LEU A 110 -19.55 -34.17 9.12
C LEU A 110 -18.93 -33.07 10.00
N ILE A 111 -19.37 -31.82 9.82
CA ILE A 111 -18.95 -30.67 10.61
C ILE A 111 -20.18 -29.99 11.21
N ASP A 112 -20.09 -29.61 12.48
CA ASP A 112 -21.04 -28.81 13.20
C ASP A 112 -20.42 -27.43 13.42
N LEU A 113 -21.08 -26.39 12.93
CA LEU A 113 -20.58 -25.01 12.99
C LEU A 113 -20.52 -24.46 14.41
N ASP A 114 -21.39 -24.95 15.29
CA ASP A 114 -21.64 -24.41 16.62
C ASP A 114 -20.99 -25.28 17.71
N ALA A 115 -20.44 -26.44 17.33
CA ALA A 115 -19.59 -27.22 18.22
C ALA A 115 -18.29 -26.47 18.55
N PRO A 116 -17.74 -26.65 19.77
CA PRO A 116 -16.40 -26.18 20.09
C PRO A 116 -15.37 -26.75 19.11
N VAL A 117 -14.46 -25.91 18.62
CA VAL A 117 -13.45 -26.31 17.62
C VAL A 117 -12.56 -27.45 18.12
N GLN A 118 -12.38 -27.58 19.44
CA GLN A 118 -11.64 -28.67 20.08
C GLN A 118 -12.24 -30.05 19.83
N LYS A 119 -13.52 -30.14 19.44
CA LYS A 119 -14.14 -31.39 18.95
C LYS A 119 -13.38 -31.96 17.76
N TYR A 120 -12.81 -31.09 16.92
CA TYR A 120 -12.08 -31.46 15.71
C TYR A 120 -10.57 -31.37 15.88
N LEU A 121 -10.11 -30.45 16.73
CA LEU A 121 -8.69 -30.20 17.00
C LEU A 121 -8.45 -30.17 18.53
N PRO A 122 -8.32 -31.32 19.21
CA PRO A 122 -8.17 -31.38 20.66
C PRO A 122 -6.98 -30.58 21.20
N ASP A 123 -5.91 -30.49 20.42
CA ASP A 123 -4.68 -29.76 20.78
C ASP A 123 -4.76 -28.25 20.52
N PHE A 124 -5.84 -27.74 19.92
CA PHE A 124 -6.01 -26.30 19.68
C PHE A 124 -6.51 -25.59 20.94
N ASN A 125 -5.58 -24.95 21.64
CA ASN A 125 -5.81 -24.36 22.96
C ASN A 125 -5.06 -23.01 23.12
N PRO A 126 -5.40 -21.97 22.33
CA PRO A 126 -4.98 -20.61 22.66
C PRO A 126 -5.52 -20.20 24.02
N THR A 127 -4.83 -19.30 24.71
CA THR A 127 -5.28 -18.80 26.02
C THR A 127 -6.62 -18.08 25.87
N ASN A 128 -7.64 -18.64 26.49
CA ASN A 128 -9.00 -18.09 26.49
C ASN A 128 -9.39 -17.71 27.92
N LYS A 129 -9.33 -16.42 28.24
CA LYS A 129 -9.73 -15.87 29.53
C LYS A 129 -11.24 -15.68 29.69
N TYR A 130 -12.02 -16.04 28.67
CA TYR A 130 -13.46 -15.82 28.62
C TYR A 130 -14.20 -17.16 28.76
N ASP A 131 -15.38 -17.13 29.37
CA ASP A 131 -16.23 -18.31 29.55
C ASP A 131 -17.07 -18.63 28.29
N LYS A 132 -16.46 -18.46 27.10
CA LYS A 132 -17.08 -18.76 25.81
C LYS A 132 -16.14 -19.60 24.98
N LYS A 133 -16.65 -20.73 24.47
CA LYS A 133 -15.89 -21.61 23.57
C LYS A 133 -15.83 -21.02 22.17
N ILE A 134 -14.76 -21.35 21.45
CA ILE A 134 -14.55 -20.91 20.07
C ILE A 134 -15.22 -21.90 19.12
N THR A 135 -16.02 -21.40 18.19
CA THR A 135 -16.72 -22.22 17.18
C THR A 135 -16.33 -21.85 15.75
N LEU A 136 -16.62 -22.73 14.79
CA LEU A 136 -16.36 -22.48 13.37
C LEU A 136 -17.24 -21.35 12.83
N ARG A 137 -18.49 -21.21 13.30
CA ARG A 137 -19.36 -20.06 12.97
C ARG A 137 -18.69 -18.74 13.32
N GLN A 138 -18.11 -18.65 14.52
CA GLN A 138 -17.41 -17.46 14.98
C GLN A 138 -16.15 -17.21 14.15
N MET A 139 -15.38 -18.24 13.79
CA MET A 139 -14.18 -18.09 12.96
C MET A 139 -14.50 -17.57 11.55
N LEU A 140 -15.48 -18.18 10.87
CA LEU A 140 -15.88 -17.80 9.51
C LEU A 140 -16.51 -16.40 9.41
N SER A 141 -16.98 -15.85 10.53
CA SER A 141 -17.57 -14.50 10.62
C SER A 141 -16.67 -13.49 11.33
N HIS A 142 -15.42 -13.83 11.62
CA HIS A 142 -14.45 -12.96 12.30
C HIS A 142 -14.92 -12.48 13.69
N ARG A 143 -15.51 -13.40 14.46
CA ARG A 143 -16.13 -13.18 15.77
C ARG A 143 -15.56 -14.12 16.85
N SER A 144 -14.47 -14.83 16.57
CA SER A 144 -13.88 -15.82 17.49
C SER A 144 -12.96 -15.23 18.56
N GLY A 145 -12.50 -13.99 18.39
CA GLY A 145 -11.46 -13.39 19.24
C GLY A 145 -10.04 -13.90 18.96
N VAL A 146 -9.87 -14.88 18.06
CA VAL A 146 -8.54 -15.38 17.65
C VAL A 146 -7.74 -14.24 17.02
N VAL A 147 -6.45 -14.16 17.36
CA VAL A 147 -5.49 -13.17 16.82
C VAL A 147 -5.56 -13.06 15.30
N ARG A 148 -5.25 -11.87 14.75
CA ARG A 148 -5.30 -11.67 13.29
C ARG A 148 -4.24 -12.54 12.59
N GLU A 149 -3.01 -12.40 13.06
CA GLU A 149 -1.80 -13.08 12.61
C GLU A 149 -1.23 -13.92 13.76
N GLY A 150 -0.50 -14.99 13.44
CA GLY A 150 0.08 -15.90 14.42
C GLY A 150 1.60 -15.81 14.48
N PRO A 151 2.25 -16.40 15.49
CA PRO A 151 3.71 -16.40 15.60
C PRO A 151 4.43 -17.06 14.42
N VAL A 152 3.77 -18.01 13.74
CA VAL A 152 4.30 -18.77 12.60
C VAL A 152 3.28 -18.73 11.46
N GLY A 153 3.75 -18.61 10.22
CA GLY A 153 2.93 -18.65 9.00
C GLY A 153 2.13 -17.37 8.73
N ASN A 154 2.41 -16.29 9.47
CA ASN A 154 1.79 -14.99 9.28
C ASN A 154 2.22 -14.31 7.98
N TYR A 155 1.60 -13.16 7.70
CA TYR A 155 1.90 -12.35 6.53
C TYR A 155 3.37 -11.97 6.36
N PHE A 156 4.20 -11.91 7.41
CA PHE A 156 5.62 -11.52 7.33
C PHE A 156 6.59 -12.71 7.35
N ASP A 157 6.07 -13.94 7.45
CA ASP A 157 6.88 -15.14 7.62
C ASP A 157 7.23 -15.78 6.28
N ASP A 158 8.48 -15.63 5.85
CA ASP A 158 9.02 -16.19 4.60
C ASP A 158 9.62 -17.60 4.77
N THR A 159 9.46 -18.24 5.93
CA THR A 159 10.01 -19.57 6.22
C THR A 159 9.20 -20.74 5.66
N LEU A 160 8.05 -20.46 5.02
CA LEU A 160 7.17 -21.44 4.38
C LEU A 160 6.70 -22.59 5.32
N PRO A 161 6.18 -22.30 6.52
CA PRO A 161 5.76 -23.34 7.46
C PRO A 161 4.53 -24.10 6.97
N THR A 162 4.31 -25.30 7.51
CA THR A 162 3.09 -26.06 7.21
C THR A 162 1.86 -25.41 7.85
N LEU A 163 0.66 -25.70 7.32
CA LEU A 163 -0.60 -25.27 7.92
C LEU A 163 -0.76 -25.81 9.35
N ALA A 164 -0.23 -27.01 9.64
CA ALA A 164 -0.27 -27.61 10.97
C ALA A 164 0.62 -26.83 11.95
N ASP A 165 1.84 -26.45 11.54
CA ASP A 165 2.75 -25.65 12.38
C ASP A 165 2.19 -24.25 12.63
N THR A 166 1.58 -23.65 11.60
CA THR A 166 0.86 -22.37 11.68
C THR A 166 -0.22 -22.44 12.76
N VAL A 167 -1.11 -23.45 12.71
CA VAL A 167 -2.20 -23.62 13.70
C VAL A 167 -1.65 -23.95 15.09
N LYS A 168 -0.63 -24.81 15.19
CA LYS A 168 0.00 -25.17 16.47
C LYS A 168 0.62 -23.95 17.16
N SER A 169 1.17 -23.00 16.39
CA SER A 169 1.78 -21.79 16.95
C SER A 169 0.78 -20.92 17.73
N LEU A 170 -0.51 -21.00 17.41
CA LEU A 170 -1.58 -20.22 18.05
C LEU A 170 -1.81 -20.62 19.51
N ASN A 171 -1.36 -21.81 19.94
CA ASN A 171 -1.41 -22.20 21.36
C ASN A 171 -0.54 -21.30 22.27
N LYS A 172 0.36 -20.49 21.69
CA LYS A 172 1.17 -19.50 22.41
C LYS A 172 0.52 -18.11 22.46
N THR A 173 -0.71 -17.97 21.96
CA THR A 173 -1.42 -16.68 21.86
C THR A 173 -2.57 -16.60 22.86
N GLU A 174 -3.13 -15.40 23.01
CA GLU A 174 -4.33 -15.12 23.81
C GLU A 174 -5.43 -14.56 22.90
N LEU A 175 -6.70 -14.87 23.20
CA LEU A 175 -7.81 -14.23 22.50
C LEU A 175 -7.84 -12.72 22.76
N VAL A 176 -7.85 -11.94 21.69
CA VAL A 176 -7.82 -10.46 21.73
C VAL A 176 -9.14 -9.93 22.33
N PHE A 177 -10.25 -10.56 21.97
CA PHE A 177 -11.60 -10.18 22.41
C PHE A 177 -12.38 -11.38 22.88
N GLU A 178 -13.41 -11.14 23.70
CA GLU A 178 -14.40 -12.14 24.01
C GLU A 178 -15.09 -12.59 22.70
N PRO A 179 -15.27 -13.90 22.48
CA PRO A 179 -16.04 -14.38 21.34
C PRO A 179 -17.40 -13.66 21.23
N GLU A 180 -17.72 -13.27 19.99
CA GLU A 180 -18.95 -12.58 19.57
C GLU A 180 -19.02 -11.09 19.91
N SER A 181 -18.25 -10.60 20.89
CA SER A 181 -18.35 -9.21 21.37
C SER A 181 -17.98 -8.19 20.29
N THR A 182 -16.93 -8.49 19.51
CA THR A 182 -16.34 -7.59 18.52
C THR A 182 -16.04 -8.34 17.24
N GLN A 183 -16.25 -7.70 16.10
CA GLN A 183 -15.80 -8.22 14.82
C GLN A 183 -14.32 -7.88 14.63
N SER A 184 -13.44 -8.87 14.73
CA SER A 184 -11.99 -8.74 14.56
C SER A 184 -11.53 -9.64 13.42
N TYR A 185 -11.15 -9.02 12.30
CA TYR A 185 -10.71 -9.74 11.10
C TYR A 185 -9.49 -10.60 11.42
N SER A 186 -9.56 -11.90 11.08
CA SER A 186 -8.50 -12.84 11.43
C SER A 186 -8.19 -13.80 10.29
N ASN A 187 -6.94 -13.76 9.84
CA ASN A 187 -6.41 -14.74 8.90
C ASN A 187 -6.21 -16.08 9.61
N MET A 188 -5.74 -16.06 10.86
CA MET A 188 -5.52 -17.28 11.64
C MET A 188 -6.81 -18.04 11.94
N ALA A 189 -7.93 -17.37 12.20
CA ALA A 189 -9.23 -18.02 12.35
C ALA A 189 -9.64 -18.80 11.09
N MET A 190 -9.39 -18.23 9.91
CA MET A 190 -9.66 -18.90 8.63
C MET A 190 -8.69 -20.05 8.37
N SER A 191 -7.42 -19.90 8.77
CA SER A 191 -6.41 -20.96 8.70
C SER A 191 -6.79 -22.15 9.59
N VAL A 192 -7.28 -21.91 10.81
CA VAL A 192 -7.78 -22.97 11.70
C VAL A 192 -9.01 -23.66 11.08
N ALA A 193 -9.96 -22.90 10.53
CA ALA A 193 -11.12 -23.48 9.83
C ALA A 193 -10.71 -24.38 8.64
N GLY A 194 -9.74 -23.96 7.83
CA GLY A 194 -9.18 -24.79 6.76
C GLY A 194 -8.40 -26.01 7.28
N TYR A 195 -7.71 -25.87 8.40
CA TYR A 195 -6.99 -26.98 9.03
C TYR A 195 -7.94 -28.02 9.63
N VAL A 196 -9.09 -27.62 10.19
CA VAL A 196 -10.15 -28.56 10.61
C VAL A 196 -10.54 -29.47 9.45
N LEU A 197 -10.71 -28.92 8.25
CA LEU A 197 -11.04 -29.71 7.06
C LEU A 197 -9.90 -30.66 6.70
N ALA A 198 -8.66 -30.15 6.63
CA ALA A 198 -7.50 -30.99 6.29
C ALA A 198 -7.28 -32.13 7.29
N HIS A 199 -7.44 -31.83 8.59
CA HIS A 199 -7.24 -32.77 9.69
C HIS A 199 -8.34 -33.85 9.71
N THR A 200 -9.61 -33.45 9.67
CA THR A 200 -10.75 -34.39 9.73
C THR A 200 -10.83 -35.28 8.49
N GLN A 201 -10.43 -34.76 7.32
CA GLN A 201 -10.43 -35.52 6.06
C GLN A 201 -9.12 -36.25 5.79
N LYS A 202 -8.08 -36.05 6.63
CA LYS A 202 -6.74 -36.62 6.47
C LYS A 202 -6.15 -36.38 5.07
N GLU A 203 -6.39 -35.19 4.52
CA GLU A 203 -5.96 -34.78 3.18
C GLU A 203 -5.43 -33.34 3.22
N PRO A 204 -4.34 -33.00 2.49
CA PRO A 204 -3.88 -31.61 2.42
C PRO A 204 -4.99 -30.66 1.94
N PHE A 205 -5.13 -29.52 2.63
CA PHE A 205 -6.19 -28.53 2.35
C PHE A 205 -6.31 -28.17 0.86
N ALA A 206 -5.19 -27.89 0.19
CA ALA A 206 -5.18 -27.52 -1.22
C ALA A 206 -5.73 -28.62 -2.14
N LYS A 207 -5.41 -29.89 -1.86
CA LYS A 207 -5.93 -31.04 -2.63
C LYS A 207 -7.42 -31.23 -2.39
N LEU A 208 -7.85 -31.13 -1.13
CA LEU A 208 -9.26 -31.22 -0.76
C LEU A 208 -10.08 -30.11 -1.44
N MET A 209 -9.58 -28.87 -1.40
CA MET A 209 -10.19 -27.71 -2.07
C MET A 209 -10.30 -27.90 -3.58
N GLN A 210 -9.24 -28.37 -4.23
CA GLN A 210 -9.25 -28.66 -5.66
C GLN A 210 -10.35 -29.67 -6.00
N ARG A 211 -10.34 -30.82 -5.31
CA ARG A 211 -11.19 -31.97 -5.61
C ARG A 211 -12.66 -31.76 -5.25
N LYS A 212 -12.95 -31.08 -4.15
CA LYS A 212 -14.32 -30.94 -3.60
C LYS A 212 -15.02 -29.64 -4.01
N LEU A 213 -14.27 -28.62 -4.43
CA LEU A 213 -14.87 -27.34 -4.84
C LEU A 213 -14.42 -26.87 -6.21
N LEU A 214 -13.12 -26.63 -6.44
CA LEU A 214 -12.65 -25.96 -7.65
C LEU A 214 -12.90 -26.77 -8.93
N ASP A 215 -12.55 -28.07 -8.94
CA ASP A 215 -12.80 -28.95 -10.09
C ASP A 215 -14.31 -29.15 -10.33
N PRO A 216 -15.15 -29.45 -9.32
CA PRO A 216 -16.60 -29.57 -9.49
C PRO A 216 -17.30 -28.33 -10.06
N ILE A 217 -16.80 -27.11 -9.82
CA ILE A 217 -17.35 -25.88 -10.42
C ILE A 217 -16.63 -25.46 -11.71
N GLY A 218 -15.62 -26.22 -12.14
CA GLY A 218 -14.90 -26.03 -13.40
C GLY A 218 -13.77 -25.00 -13.37
N MET A 219 -13.29 -24.60 -12.19
CA MET A 219 -12.17 -23.67 -12.00
C MET A 219 -10.81 -24.37 -12.12
N LYS A 220 -10.53 -24.93 -13.30
CA LYS A 220 -9.38 -25.80 -13.56
C LYS A 220 -8.02 -25.09 -13.52
N ASN A 221 -7.99 -23.77 -13.68
CA ASN A 221 -6.75 -22.99 -13.68
C ASN A 221 -6.47 -22.37 -12.31
N SER A 222 -7.39 -22.53 -11.35
CA SER A 222 -7.28 -22.01 -10.00
C SER A 222 -6.67 -23.04 -9.07
N THR A 223 -5.79 -22.60 -8.17
CA THR A 223 -5.09 -23.47 -7.23
C THR A 223 -4.68 -22.72 -5.99
N PHE A 224 -4.55 -23.42 -4.86
CA PHE A 224 -3.95 -22.87 -3.63
C PHE A 224 -2.43 -23.08 -3.54
N VAL A 225 -1.86 -23.93 -4.41
CA VAL A 225 -0.43 -24.24 -4.47
C VAL A 225 -0.05 -24.38 -5.95
N PRO A 226 0.46 -23.31 -6.58
CA PRO A 226 0.80 -23.34 -8.00
C PRO A 226 2.03 -24.22 -8.26
N SER A 227 2.03 -24.90 -9.41
CA SER A 227 3.20 -25.62 -9.92
C SER A 227 4.35 -24.66 -10.24
N ALA A 228 5.56 -25.18 -10.46
CA ALA A 228 6.71 -24.37 -10.86
C ALA A 228 6.42 -23.59 -12.16
N GLU A 229 5.76 -24.23 -13.13
CA GLU A 229 5.37 -23.62 -14.41
C GLU A 229 4.33 -22.51 -14.22
N GLN A 230 3.32 -22.75 -13.38
CA GLN A 230 2.32 -21.73 -13.05
C GLN A 230 2.95 -20.53 -12.36
N ARG A 231 3.95 -20.73 -11.50
CA ARG A 231 4.66 -19.61 -10.85
C ARG A 231 5.40 -18.71 -11.83
N LEU A 232 5.90 -19.26 -12.94
CA LEU A 232 6.54 -18.46 -14.00
C LEU A 232 5.54 -17.57 -14.74
N GLN A 233 4.25 -17.91 -14.72
CA GLN A 233 3.16 -17.18 -15.38
C GLN A 233 2.50 -16.12 -14.49
N ILE A 234 2.81 -16.11 -13.18
CA ILE A 234 2.32 -15.07 -12.27
C ILE A 234 2.89 -13.71 -12.73
N PRO A 235 2.06 -12.66 -12.84
CA PRO A 235 2.52 -11.34 -13.24
C PRO A 235 3.69 -10.82 -12.41
N LYS A 236 4.60 -10.08 -13.06
CA LYS A 236 5.67 -9.32 -12.41
C LYS A 236 5.08 -8.06 -11.80
N ALA A 237 4.69 -8.17 -10.53
CA ALA A 237 4.07 -7.09 -9.78
C ALA A 237 5.06 -6.36 -8.86
N PRO A 238 5.03 -5.02 -8.78
CA PRO A 238 5.79 -4.26 -7.81
C PRO A 238 5.06 -4.16 -6.45
N MET A 239 5.85 -4.29 -5.39
CA MET A 239 5.59 -3.69 -4.08
C MET A 239 6.33 -2.36 -3.98
N TRP A 240 6.01 -1.58 -2.96
CA TRP A 240 6.56 -0.25 -2.78
C TRP A 240 6.79 0.07 -1.30
N THR A 241 7.64 1.06 -1.05
CA THR A 241 7.92 1.61 0.28
C THR A 241 7.28 2.98 0.44
N TYR A 242 7.03 3.41 1.68
CA TYR A 242 6.42 4.71 1.97
C TYR A 242 7.18 5.92 1.37
N HIS A 243 8.49 5.77 1.12
CA HIS A 243 9.35 6.78 0.50
C HIS A 243 9.46 6.68 -1.04
N GLY A 244 8.65 5.82 -1.67
CA GLY A 244 8.49 5.76 -3.12
C GLY A 244 9.45 4.82 -3.86
N ARG A 245 10.17 3.93 -3.16
CA ARG A 245 10.98 2.88 -3.79
C ARG A 245 10.06 1.73 -4.20
N GLU A 246 10.12 1.29 -5.44
CA GLU A 246 9.46 0.06 -5.91
C GLU A 246 10.43 -1.12 -5.94
N PHE A 247 9.92 -2.33 -5.67
CA PHE A 247 10.69 -3.57 -5.70
C PHE A 247 9.78 -4.75 -6.07
N ALA A 248 10.36 -5.85 -6.56
CA ALA A 248 9.58 -7.01 -6.97
C ALA A 248 8.88 -7.66 -5.77
N ALA A 249 7.59 -7.97 -5.95
CA ALA A 249 6.82 -8.69 -4.94
C ALA A 249 7.38 -10.12 -4.71
N PRO A 250 7.43 -10.60 -3.46
CA PRO A 250 7.71 -12.00 -3.18
C PRO A 250 6.68 -12.95 -3.81
N THR A 251 7.10 -14.16 -4.18
CA THR A 251 6.27 -15.15 -4.90
C THR A 251 6.09 -16.48 -4.16
N TRP A 252 6.54 -16.54 -2.92
CA TRP A 252 6.40 -17.69 -2.04
C TRP A 252 4.98 -17.80 -1.43
N ASP A 253 4.60 -19.00 -1.00
CA ASP A 253 3.26 -19.30 -0.47
C ASP A 253 3.15 -19.05 1.04
N PHE A 254 1.98 -18.64 1.51
CA PHE A 254 1.76 -18.44 2.94
C PHE A 254 1.58 -19.75 3.71
N GLY A 255 2.04 -19.79 4.97
CA GLY A 255 1.64 -20.83 5.93
C GLY A 255 0.13 -20.83 6.22
N MET A 256 -0.51 -19.67 6.06
CA MET A 256 -1.97 -19.46 6.17
C MET A 256 -2.74 -19.69 4.85
N LEU A 257 -2.46 -20.79 4.13
CA LEU A 257 -3.08 -21.10 2.83
C LEU A 257 -4.60 -20.82 2.75
N PRO A 258 -5.45 -21.29 3.69
CA PRO A 258 -6.90 -21.11 3.61
C PRO A 258 -7.36 -19.66 3.70
N ALA A 259 -6.51 -18.75 4.20
CA ALA A 259 -6.85 -17.36 4.39
C ALA A 259 -6.53 -16.48 3.18
N GLY A 260 -5.54 -16.82 2.35
CA GLY A 260 -5.08 -15.86 1.35
C GLY A 260 -4.22 -16.38 0.19
N ASN A 261 -4.13 -17.70 -0.03
CA ASN A 261 -3.19 -18.26 -1.02
C ASN A 261 -3.87 -18.84 -2.27
N LEU A 262 -5.06 -18.37 -2.64
CA LEU A 262 -5.70 -18.73 -3.91
C LEU A 262 -5.03 -17.95 -5.06
N TYR A 263 -4.65 -18.70 -6.09
CA TYR A 263 -4.24 -18.19 -7.38
C TYR A 263 -5.38 -18.44 -8.36
N SER A 264 -5.86 -17.40 -9.05
CA SER A 264 -6.99 -17.53 -9.96
C SER A 264 -6.98 -16.46 -11.05
N SER A 265 -7.73 -16.71 -12.12
CA SER A 265 -7.99 -15.74 -13.19
C SER A 265 -9.39 -15.15 -13.05
N VAL A 266 -9.69 -14.07 -13.77
CA VAL A 266 -11.06 -13.51 -13.75
C VAL A 266 -12.06 -14.43 -14.45
N ASN A 267 -11.62 -15.22 -15.44
CA ASN A 267 -12.45 -16.24 -16.09
C ASN A 267 -12.85 -17.38 -15.15
N ASP A 268 -11.92 -17.86 -14.32
CA ASP A 268 -12.25 -18.90 -13.35
C ASP A 268 -13.13 -18.35 -12.22
N GLN A 269 -12.85 -17.16 -11.69
CA GLN A 269 -13.71 -16.55 -10.68
C GLN A 269 -15.12 -16.23 -11.23
N ALA A 270 -15.27 -15.97 -12.53
CA ALA A 270 -16.59 -15.85 -13.15
C ALA A 270 -17.41 -17.15 -13.06
N LYS A 271 -16.76 -18.32 -13.09
CA LYS A 271 -17.43 -19.61 -12.86
C LYS A 271 -17.92 -19.73 -11.41
N PHE A 272 -17.16 -19.20 -10.46
CA PHE A 272 -17.60 -19.11 -9.07
C PHE A 272 -18.84 -18.21 -8.92
N LEU A 273 -18.89 -17.04 -9.55
CA LEU A 273 -20.09 -16.19 -9.56
C LEU A 273 -21.31 -16.92 -10.13
N LYS A 274 -21.14 -17.58 -11.29
CA LYS A 274 -22.20 -18.37 -11.93
C LYS A 274 -22.72 -19.48 -11.01
N PHE A 275 -21.82 -20.16 -10.32
CA PHE A 275 -22.14 -21.18 -9.32
C PHE A 275 -22.99 -20.62 -8.16
N LEU A 276 -22.63 -19.44 -7.63
CA LEU A 276 -23.43 -18.77 -6.60
C LEU A 276 -24.83 -18.38 -7.12
N PHE A 277 -24.91 -17.82 -8.34
CA PHE A 277 -26.18 -17.42 -8.96
C PHE A 277 -27.06 -18.61 -9.38
N ALA A 278 -26.46 -19.77 -9.60
CA ALA A 278 -27.14 -21.04 -9.84
C ALA A 278 -27.61 -21.71 -8.53
N GLY A 279 -27.52 -21.03 -7.38
CA GLY A 279 -27.95 -21.57 -6.09
C GLY A 279 -27.12 -22.75 -5.62
N GLY A 280 -25.81 -22.76 -5.95
CA GLY A 280 -24.88 -23.80 -5.53
C GLY A 280 -24.87 -25.05 -6.43
N LYS A 281 -25.36 -24.92 -7.67
CA LYS A 281 -25.30 -25.94 -8.71
C LYS A 281 -24.06 -25.77 -9.58
N GLY A 282 -23.21 -26.80 -9.64
CA GLY A 282 -22.10 -26.89 -10.60
C GLY A 282 -22.55 -27.51 -11.93
N PRO A 283 -21.65 -27.62 -12.93
CA PRO A 283 -21.96 -28.22 -14.22
C PRO A 283 -22.52 -29.65 -14.16
N ASN A 284 -22.09 -30.43 -13.15
CA ASN A 284 -22.41 -31.86 -13.02
C ASN A 284 -23.42 -32.17 -11.91
N GLY A 285 -24.02 -31.16 -11.26
CA GLY A 285 -25.01 -31.39 -10.21
C GLY A 285 -24.98 -30.37 -9.08
N GLN A 286 -25.82 -30.59 -8.07
CA GLN A 286 -25.86 -29.77 -6.85
C GLN A 286 -24.61 -30.04 -6.00
N ILE A 287 -23.88 -28.99 -5.61
CA ILE A 287 -22.71 -29.10 -4.73
C ILE A 287 -23.03 -28.55 -3.34
N LEU A 288 -23.82 -27.48 -3.26
CA LEU A 288 -24.25 -26.86 -2.01
C LEU A 288 -25.70 -26.39 -2.17
N LYS A 289 -26.58 -26.59 -1.19
CA LYS A 289 -27.97 -26.14 -1.28
C LYS A 289 -28.08 -24.61 -1.26
N LYS A 290 -29.14 -24.09 -1.88
CA LYS A 290 -29.43 -22.65 -1.90
C LYS A 290 -29.60 -22.08 -0.50
N GLU A 291 -30.27 -22.82 0.39
CA GLU A 291 -30.52 -22.40 1.77
C GLU A 291 -29.22 -22.18 2.55
N THR A 292 -28.20 -22.97 2.24
CA THR A 292 -26.88 -22.85 2.85
C THR A 292 -26.13 -21.63 2.33
N LEU A 293 -26.23 -21.30 1.04
CA LEU A 293 -25.71 -20.03 0.52
C LEU A 293 -26.38 -18.83 1.21
N GLU A 294 -27.70 -18.85 1.39
CA GLU A 294 -28.40 -17.79 2.11
C GLU A 294 -27.94 -17.68 3.58
N GLN A 295 -27.63 -18.81 4.23
CA GLN A 295 -27.03 -18.81 5.56
C GLN A 295 -25.65 -18.13 5.55
N MET A 296 -24.82 -18.39 4.54
CA MET A 296 -23.51 -17.76 4.39
C MET A 296 -23.62 -16.25 4.15
N TRP A 297 -24.67 -15.79 3.48
CA TRP A 297 -24.88 -14.38 3.17
C TRP A 297 -25.67 -13.60 4.23
N LYS A 298 -26.08 -14.27 5.31
CA LYS A 298 -26.72 -13.62 6.46
C LYS A 298 -25.65 -13.04 7.37
N ILE A 299 -25.80 -11.76 7.76
CA ILE A 299 -24.91 -11.13 8.75
C ILE A 299 -24.98 -11.95 10.05
N GLN A 300 -23.83 -12.44 10.50
CA GLN A 300 -23.69 -13.12 11.78
C GLN A 300 -23.43 -12.08 12.86
N PHE A 301 -24.03 -12.26 14.04
CA PHE A 301 -23.86 -11.38 15.20
C PHE A 301 -24.04 -9.88 14.83
N PRO A 302 -25.18 -9.49 14.22
CA PRO A 302 -25.34 -8.15 13.69
C PRO A 302 -25.38 -7.10 14.80
N ASP A 303 -24.84 -5.91 14.52
CA ASP A 303 -25.01 -4.76 15.40
C ASP A 303 -26.46 -4.24 15.38
N LYS A 304 -26.73 -3.17 16.15
CA LYS A 304 -28.08 -2.57 16.23
C LYS A 304 -28.58 -2.04 14.88
N THR A 305 -27.68 -1.64 13.98
CA THR A 305 -28.04 -1.07 12.67
C THR A 305 -28.38 -2.15 11.66
N LYS A 306 -27.78 -3.33 11.77
CA LYS A 306 -27.92 -4.48 10.86
C LYS A 306 -27.65 -4.13 9.38
N LYS A 307 -26.93 -3.03 9.10
CA LYS A 307 -26.72 -2.51 7.75
C LYS A 307 -25.59 -3.20 6.99
N SER A 308 -24.52 -3.55 7.70
CA SER A 308 -23.37 -4.25 7.13
C SER A 308 -22.67 -5.10 8.19
N GLY A 309 -21.87 -6.06 7.75
CA GLY A 309 -21.14 -6.97 8.64
C GLY A 309 -20.61 -8.18 7.88
N PHE A 310 -20.12 -9.19 8.59
CA PHE A 310 -19.72 -10.44 7.96
C PHE A 310 -20.80 -11.50 8.06
N GLY A 311 -21.01 -12.19 6.94
CA GLY A 311 -21.61 -13.51 6.91
C GLY A 311 -20.57 -14.59 7.21
N LEU A 312 -20.75 -15.79 6.64
CA LEU A 312 -19.75 -16.85 6.71
C LEU A 312 -18.82 -16.73 5.50
N GLY A 313 -17.66 -16.12 5.69
CA GLY A 313 -16.65 -15.91 4.65
C GLY A 313 -16.90 -14.75 3.68
N PHE A 314 -18.01 -14.02 3.81
CA PHE A 314 -18.35 -12.87 2.94
C PHE A 314 -18.60 -11.61 3.77
N PHE A 315 -18.15 -10.47 3.27
CA PHE A 315 -18.64 -9.18 3.74
C PHE A 315 -20.01 -8.90 3.10
N ILE A 316 -20.97 -8.48 3.91
CA ILE A 316 -22.34 -8.17 3.51
C ILE A 316 -22.58 -6.67 3.75
N GLY A 317 -23.12 -6.00 2.74
CA GLY A 317 -23.52 -4.60 2.81
C GLY A 317 -24.44 -4.28 1.64
N ASP A 318 -24.32 -3.07 1.12
CA ASP A 318 -25.08 -2.62 -0.04
C ASP A 318 -24.25 -1.76 -1.00
N VAL A 319 -24.72 -1.66 -2.24
CA VAL A 319 -24.37 -0.60 -3.18
C VAL A 319 -25.66 0.09 -3.60
N ASP A 320 -25.77 1.38 -3.28
CA ASP A 320 -26.93 2.22 -3.57
C ASP A 320 -28.26 1.56 -3.14
N GLY A 321 -28.30 0.97 -1.94
CA GLY A 321 -29.48 0.28 -1.38
C GLY A 321 -29.69 -1.15 -1.87
N THR A 322 -28.86 -1.66 -2.79
CA THR A 322 -28.93 -3.03 -3.30
C THR A 322 -28.01 -3.94 -2.51
N ARG A 323 -28.53 -5.04 -1.94
CA ARG A 323 -27.75 -6.03 -1.17
C ARG A 323 -26.53 -6.50 -1.96
N MET A 324 -25.37 -6.45 -1.34
CA MET A 324 -24.09 -6.86 -1.92
C MET A 324 -23.36 -7.83 -1.00
N ILE A 325 -22.87 -8.91 -1.59
CA ILE A 325 -21.85 -9.78 -1.00
C ILE A 325 -20.52 -9.47 -1.66
N ARG A 326 -19.44 -9.39 -0.88
CA ARG A 326 -18.12 -9.11 -1.45
C ARG A 326 -16.99 -9.67 -0.60
N HIS A 327 -15.80 -9.71 -1.19
CA HIS A 327 -14.55 -9.83 -0.47
C HIS A 327 -13.44 -9.14 -1.26
N GLY A 328 -12.68 -8.26 -0.60
CA GLY A 328 -11.45 -7.69 -1.16
C GLY A 328 -10.24 -8.58 -0.89
N GLY A 329 -9.23 -8.52 -1.73
CA GLY A 329 -7.98 -9.26 -1.58
C GLY A 329 -6.77 -8.36 -1.75
N ALA A 330 -5.80 -8.48 -0.87
CA ALA A 330 -4.49 -7.84 -1.00
C ALA A 330 -3.41 -8.87 -0.62
N VAL A 331 -2.40 -9.00 -1.46
CA VAL A 331 -1.22 -9.84 -1.20
C VAL A 331 -0.11 -9.41 -2.13
N TYR A 332 1.03 -9.00 -1.58
CA TYR A 332 2.30 -8.78 -2.27
C TYR A 332 2.21 -8.41 -3.75
N GLY A 333 1.98 -7.14 -4.05
CA GLY A 333 1.92 -6.70 -5.44
C GLY A 333 0.58 -7.01 -6.12
N PHE A 334 -0.42 -7.54 -5.42
CA PHE A 334 -1.72 -7.85 -6.00
C PHE A 334 -2.87 -7.30 -5.17
N SER A 335 -3.86 -6.78 -5.89
CA SER A 335 -5.13 -6.30 -5.34
C SER A 335 -6.28 -6.93 -6.10
N THR A 336 -7.34 -7.31 -5.40
CA THR A 336 -8.52 -7.94 -6.00
C THR A 336 -9.79 -7.43 -5.35
N GLU A 337 -10.85 -7.31 -6.14
CA GLU A 337 -12.21 -7.14 -5.65
C GLU A 337 -13.10 -8.23 -6.27
N PHE A 338 -13.80 -8.98 -5.43
CA PHE A 338 -14.90 -9.85 -5.79
C PHE A 338 -16.19 -9.26 -5.21
N ALA A 339 -17.18 -8.95 -6.06
CA ALA A 339 -18.46 -8.41 -5.61
C ALA A 339 -19.63 -9.01 -6.39
N ALA A 340 -20.73 -9.26 -5.69
CA ALA A 340 -21.96 -9.80 -6.25
C ALA A 340 -23.21 -9.17 -5.61
N LEU A 341 -24.22 -8.96 -6.43
CA LEU A 341 -25.58 -8.57 -6.08
C LEU A 341 -26.45 -9.82 -6.24
N PRO A 342 -26.61 -10.64 -5.19
CA PRO A 342 -27.21 -11.98 -5.32
C PRO A 342 -28.66 -11.91 -5.82
N ASP A 343 -29.44 -10.92 -5.38
CA ASP A 343 -30.86 -10.78 -5.74
C ASP A 343 -31.02 -10.39 -7.22
N GLN A 344 -30.08 -9.65 -7.78
CA GLN A 344 -30.04 -9.25 -9.18
C GLN A 344 -29.24 -10.23 -10.04
N LYS A 345 -28.54 -11.18 -9.42
CA LYS A 345 -27.57 -12.08 -10.07
C LYS A 345 -26.56 -11.33 -10.95
N LEU A 346 -26.04 -10.22 -10.45
CA LEU A 346 -24.97 -9.45 -11.10
C LEU A 346 -23.70 -9.59 -10.29
N GLY A 347 -22.57 -9.82 -10.94
CA GLY A 347 -21.30 -9.87 -10.22
C GLY A 347 -20.14 -9.42 -11.06
N VAL A 348 -19.08 -9.00 -10.39
CA VAL A 348 -17.87 -8.48 -11.01
C VAL A 348 -16.65 -8.96 -10.23
N ILE A 349 -15.59 -9.26 -10.98
CA ILE A 349 -14.27 -9.53 -10.46
C ILE A 349 -13.30 -8.56 -11.09
N VAL A 350 -12.43 -7.95 -10.29
CA VAL A 350 -11.33 -7.10 -10.76
C VAL A 350 -10.05 -7.53 -10.07
N CYS A 351 -9.02 -7.88 -10.84
CA CYS A 351 -7.67 -8.16 -10.36
C CYS A 351 -6.69 -7.11 -10.89
N ALA A 352 -5.75 -6.67 -10.06
CA ALA A 352 -4.68 -5.74 -10.43
C ALA A 352 -3.33 -6.25 -9.91
N SER A 353 -2.26 -6.07 -10.70
CA SER A 353 -0.87 -6.43 -10.35
C SER A 353 -0.09 -5.27 -9.74
N LYS A 354 -0.67 -4.60 -8.74
CA LYS A 354 0.04 -3.63 -7.89
C LYS A 354 -0.40 -3.75 -6.43
N ASP A 355 0.54 -3.58 -5.52
CA ASP A 355 0.27 -3.62 -4.08
C ASP A 355 -0.61 -2.42 -3.67
N VAL A 356 -1.57 -2.66 -2.78
CA VAL A 356 -2.48 -1.64 -2.21
C VAL A 356 -3.39 -0.92 -3.24
N ALA A 357 -3.49 -1.40 -4.48
CA ALA A 357 -4.44 -0.90 -5.47
C ALA A 357 -5.93 -1.25 -5.21
N ASN A 358 -6.29 -1.70 -4.00
CA ASN A 358 -7.65 -2.12 -3.62
C ASN A 358 -8.73 -1.05 -3.82
N ALA A 359 -8.39 0.22 -3.58
CA ALA A 359 -9.33 1.32 -3.81
C ALA A 359 -9.69 1.43 -5.31
N VAL A 360 -8.71 1.20 -6.20
CA VAL A 360 -8.90 1.20 -7.65
C VAL A 360 -9.74 0.01 -8.09
N THR A 361 -9.44 -1.21 -7.62
CA THR A 361 -10.24 -2.40 -7.95
C THR A 361 -11.68 -2.28 -7.45
N THR A 362 -11.88 -1.74 -6.25
CA THR A 362 -13.22 -1.47 -5.68
C THR A 362 -13.97 -0.44 -6.50
N ARG A 363 -13.30 0.64 -6.93
CA ARG A 363 -13.88 1.67 -7.79
C ARG A 363 -14.35 1.07 -9.11
N ILE A 364 -13.50 0.29 -9.79
CA ILE A 364 -13.83 -0.35 -11.06
C ILE A 364 -15.02 -1.30 -10.90
N ALA A 365 -14.99 -2.16 -9.88
CA ALA A 365 -16.07 -3.10 -9.59
C ALA A 365 -17.40 -2.40 -9.34
N THR A 366 -17.42 -1.41 -8.43
CA THR A 366 -18.64 -0.68 -8.06
C THR A 366 -19.22 0.07 -9.26
N THR A 367 -18.35 0.71 -10.07
CA THR A 367 -18.77 1.39 -11.30
C THR A 367 -19.37 0.42 -12.30
N ALA A 368 -18.76 -0.75 -12.51
CA ALA A 368 -19.28 -1.77 -13.43
C ALA A 368 -20.66 -2.29 -13.00
N LEU A 369 -20.86 -2.55 -11.70
CA LEU A 369 -22.17 -2.94 -11.15
C LEU A 369 -23.21 -1.83 -11.35
N ARG A 370 -22.88 -0.58 -11.04
CA ARG A 370 -23.78 0.58 -11.24
C ARG A 370 -24.18 0.75 -12.70
N MET A 371 -23.24 0.60 -13.63
CA MET A 371 -23.53 0.67 -15.06
C MET A 371 -24.47 -0.44 -15.52
N MET A 372 -24.30 -1.66 -15.02
CA MET A 372 -25.23 -2.76 -15.33
C MET A 372 -26.62 -2.55 -14.72
N LEU A 373 -26.71 -2.05 -13.48
CA LEU A 373 -27.98 -1.72 -12.85
C LEU A 373 -28.71 -0.62 -13.62
N ALA A 374 -28.02 0.47 -13.97
CA ALA A 374 -28.58 1.56 -14.78
C ALA A 374 -29.06 1.04 -16.14
N LYS A 375 -28.24 0.25 -16.83
CA LYS A 375 -28.60 -0.33 -18.13
C LYS A 375 -29.83 -1.22 -18.05
N ARG A 376 -29.92 -2.10 -17.04
CA ARG A 376 -31.10 -2.95 -16.82
C ARG A 376 -32.35 -2.14 -16.46
N ALA A 377 -32.19 -0.99 -15.82
CA ALA A 377 -33.27 -0.06 -15.53
C ALA A 377 -33.64 0.86 -16.72
N GLY A 378 -32.96 0.74 -17.87
CA GLY A 378 -33.17 1.64 -19.02
C GLY A 378 -32.68 3.07 -18.78
N LEU A 379 -31.82 3.28 -17.79
CA LEU A 379 -31.25 4.58 -17.44
C LEU A 379 -29.93 4.83 -18.18
N PRO A 380 -29.54 6.09 -18.41
CA PRO A 380 -28.23 6.43 -18.93
C PRO A 380 -27.11 5.86 -18.06
N LEU A 381 -26.02 5.42 -18.70
CA LEU A 381 -24.85 4.94 -17.97
C LEU A 381 -24.26 6.07 -17.09
N PRO A 382 -23.87 5.77 -15.84
CA PRO A 382 -23.15 6.72 -15.00
C PRO A 382 -21.96 7.34 -15.70
N LYS A 383 -21.77 8.65 -15.53
CA LYS A 383 -20.63 9.37 -16.07
C LYS A 383 -19.34 8.93 -15.37
N LEU A 384 -18.32 8.62 -16.17
CA LEU A 384 -16.98 8.28 -15.68
C LEU A 384 -16.16 9.57 -15.55
N GLU A 385 -15.87 9.98 -14.32
CA GLU A 385 -15.13 11.21 -14.03
C GLU A 385 -13.67 10.94 -13.66
N ASN A 386 -12.80 11.83 -14.11
CA ASN A 386 -11.37 11.81 -13.83
C ASN A 386 -11.01 13.04 -13.01
N SER A 387 -10.03 12.89 -12.12
CA SER A 387 -9.48 14.02 -11.40
C SER A 387 -8.44 14.77 -12.23
N THR A 388 -8.22 16.04 -11.91
CA THR A 388 -7.16 16.87 -12.50
C THR A 388 -6.20 17.36 -11.41
N PRO A 389 -4.96 17.76 -11.76
CA PRO A 389 -4.08 18.44 -10.80
C PRO A 389 -4.75 19.69 -10.20
N LEU A 390 -4.34 20.08 -8.99
CA LEU A 390 -4.81 21.30 -8.37
C LEU A 390 -4.16 22.53 -8.98
N ASP A 391 -4.93 23.63 -9.05
CA ASP A 391 -4.36 24.95 -9.33
C ASP A 391 -3.44 25.38 -8.18
N ALA A 392 -2.33 26.04 -8.52
CA ALA A 392 -1.33 26.47 -7.54
C ALA A 392 -1.92 27.44 -6.48
N GLU A 393 -2.97 28.18 -6.82
CA GLU A 393 -3.69 29.03 -5.87
C GLU A 393 -4.47 28.20 -4.83
N VAL A 394 -5.10 27.10 -5.26
CA VAL A 394 -5.78 26.17 -4.34
C VAL A 394 -4.77 25.55 -3.39
N VAL A 395 -3.61 25.11 -3.90
CA VAL A 395 -2.50 24.58 -3.09
C VAL A 395 -2.08 25.60 -2.02
N ARG A 396 -1.82 26.86 -2.41
CA ARG A 396 -1.44 27.94 -1.49
C ARG A 396 -2.55 28.30 -0.49
N SER A 397 -3.81 28.03 -0.80
CA SER A 397 -4.95 28.33 0.09
C SER A 397 -5.12 27.32 1.23
N LEU A 398 -4.48 26.14 1.14
CA LEU A 398 -4.61 25.08 2.13
C LEU A 398 -3.52 25.20 3.21
N ALA A 399 -3.93 25.08 4.46
CA ALA A 399 -2.99 25.05 5.58
C ALA A 399 -2.19 23.74 5.58
N PRO A 400 -0.94 23.74 6.07
CA PRO A 400 -0.13 22.52 6.14
C PRO A 400 -0.68 21.50 7.14
N ARG A 401 -1.55 21.91 8.07
CA ARG A 401 -2.18 21.02 9.04
C ARG A 401 -3.58 21.47 9.42
N TYR A 402 -4.45 20.48 9.59
CA TYR A 402 -5.81 20.63 10.08
C TYR A 402 -6.06 19.70 11.27
N LYS A 403 -6.99 20.05 12.17
CA LYS A 403 -7.28 19.29 13.38
C LYS A 403 -8.77 19.20 13.67
N PHE A 404 -9.22 18.02 14.09
CA PHE A 404 -10.54 17.75 14.66
C PHE A 404 -10.38 16.84 15.87
N LYS A 405 -10.70 17.35 17.07
CA LYS A 405 -10.44 16.65 18.35
C LYS A 405 -8.97 16.24 18.47
N ASP A 406 -8.69 14.94 18.61
CA ASP A 406 -7.35 14.35 18.67
C ASP A 406 -6.78 14.02 17.29
N LYS A 407 -7.58 14.14 16.22
CA LYS A 407 -7.19 13.82 14.84
C LYS A 407 -6.54 15.01 14.14
N THR A 408 -5.48 14.74 13.39
CA THR A 408 -4.76 15.70 12.54
C THR A 408 -4.70 15.26 11.07
N ILE A 409 -4.74 16.21 10.14
CA ILE A 409 -4.50 15.94 8.72
C ILE A 409 -3.36 16.83 8.30
N ASP A 410 -2.31 16.20 7.77
CA ASP A 410 -1.14 16.90 7.29
C ASP A 410 -1.21 17.02 5.77
N PHE A 411 -0.94 18.23 5.26
CA PHE A 411 -0.71 18.48 3.84
C PHE A 411 0.75 18.84 3.60
N TYR A 412 1.30 18.29 2.54
CA TYR A 412 2.67 18.55 2.13
C TYR A 412 2.71 18.91 0.65
N GLU A 413 3.21 20.09 0.33
CA GLU A 413 3.50 20.45 -1.05
C GLU A 413 4.84 19.84 -1.47
N ARG A 414 4.88 19.17 -2.61
CA ARG A 414 6.07 18.57 -3.22
C ARG A 414 5.97 18.70 -4.73
N ASP A 415 6.93 19.37 -5.36
CA ASP A 415 6.99 19.59 -6.81
C ASP A 415 5.68 20.18 -7.40
N GLY A 416 5.08 21.16 -6.71
CA GLY A 416 3.81 21.78 -7.10
C GLY A 416 2.57 20.88 -6.95
N ARG A 417 2.72 19.69 -6.36
CA ARG A 417 1.62 18.78 -6.01
C ARG A 417 1.36 18.81 -4.53
N LEU A 418 0.12 18.65 -4.13
CA LEU A 418 -0.27 18.60 -2.73
C LEU A 418 -0.55 17.16 -2.32
N TRP A 419 0.04 16.73 -1.21
CA TRP A 419 -0.14 15.39 -0.68
C TRP A 419 -0.87 15.45 0.66
N ILE A 420 -1.76 14.51 0.91
CA ILE A 420 -2.47 14.34 2.18
C ILE A 420 -1.94 13.13 2.95
N LEU A 421 -1.77 13.30 4.26
CA LEU A 421 -1.51 12.23 5.21
C LEU A 421 -2.55 12.27 6.34
N PRO A 422 -3.51 11.32 6.38
CA PRO A 422 -4.53 11.27 7.43
C PRO A 422 -3.98 10.91 8.83
N HIS A 423 -4.63 11.39 9.88
CA HIS A 423 -4.25 11.13 11.28
C HIS A 423 -4.13 9.65 11.62
N ARG A 424 -5.13 8.87 11.16
CA ARG A 424 -5.27 7.45 11.49
C ARG A 424 -4.19 6.59 10.83
N GLY A 425 -3.23 7.22 10.15
CA GLY A 425 -2.37 6.58 9.19
C GLY A 425 -3.10 6.30 7.88
N GLY A 426 -2.43 5.56 7.00
CA GLY A 426 -2.89 5.30 5.64
C GLY A 426 -1.82 5.68 4.63
N GLY A 427 -2.10 5.39 3.36
CA GLY A 427 -1.25 5.85 2.27
C GLY A 427 -1.15 7.38 2.22
N LYS A 428 0.02 7.86 1.79
CA LYS A 428 0.20 9.23 1.31
C LYS A 428 -0.43 9.31 -0.07
N TYR A 429 -1.34 10.25 -0.29
CA TYR A 429 -2.03 10.40 -1.56
C TYR A 429 -1.94 11.85 -2.08
N GLU A 430 -1.78 12.02 -3.38
CA GLU A 430 -1.98 13.30 -4.05
C GLU A 430 -3.44 13.75 -3.87
N VAL A 431 -3.61 15.03 -3.56
CA VAL A 431 -4.91 15.71 -3.56
C VAL A 431 -5.13 16.26 -4.95
N ARG A 432 -6.29 15.94 -5.53
CA ARG A 432 -6.65 16.29 -6.90
C ARG A 432 -8.04 16.92 -6.94
N GLN A 433 -8.31 17.63 -8.02
CA GLN A 433 -9.59 18.30 -8.27
C GLN A 433 -10.59 17.32 -8.90
N MET A 434 -11.83 17.32 -8.42
CA MET A 434 -12.99 16.65 -8.98
C MET A 434 -14.08 17.67 -9.32
N SER A 435 -15.11 17.27 -10.06
CA SER A 435 -16.26 18.11 -10.39
C SER A 435 -17.01 18.63 -9.15
N ASP A 436 -17.03 17.86 -8.05
CA ASP A 436 -17.77 18.14 -6.81
C ASP A 436 -16.89 18.53 -5.61
N GLY A 437 -15.59 18.78 -5.82
CA GLY A 437 -14.67 19.18 -4.75
C GLY A 437 -13.27 18.60 -4.91
N LEU A 438 -12.58 18.41 -3.79
CA LEU A 438 -11.25 17.81 -3.75
C LEU A 438 -11.34 16.32 -3.38
N LEU A 439 -10.39 15.53 -3.85
CA LEU A 439 -10.27 14.14 -3.44
C LEU A 439 -8.81 13.70 -3.32
N ALA A 440 -8.55 12.67 -2.52
CA ALA A 440 -7.31 11.91 -2.60
C ALA A 440 -7.38 10.95 -3.80
N ASP A 441 -6.42 11.09 -4.71
CA ASP A 441 -6.32 10.30 -5.93
C ASP A 441 -4.87 10.23 -6.41
N ASP A 442 -4.22 9.08 -6.27
CA ASP A 442 -2.78 8.91 -6.50
C ASP A 442 -2.43 7.49 -6.97
N LEU A 443 -1.17 7.20 -7.28
CA LEU A 443 -0.67 5.91 -7.74
C LEU A 443 -1.25 4.70 -6.97
N HIS A 444 -1.38 4.83 -5.65
CA HIS A 444 -1.76 3.71 -4.77
C HIS A 444 -3.19 3.79 -4.22
N GLY A 445 -4.02 4.77 -4.63
CA GLY A 445 -5.35 4.88 -4.05
C GLY A 445 -6.27 5.95 -4.65
N PHE A 446 -7.54 5.83 -4.30
CA PHE A 446 -8.62 6.71 -4.74
C PHE A 446 -9.70 6.82 -3.66
N GLY A 447 -10.30 8.01 -3.50
CA GLY A 447 -11.68 8.11 -3.03
C GLY A 447 -11.93 8.88 -1.72
N LEU A 448 -10.89 9.33 -1.01
CA LEU A 448 -11.12 10.21 0.15
C LEU A 448 -11.59 11.58 -0.34
N LYS A 449 -12.89 11.85 -0.29
CA LYS A 449 -13.45 13.17 -0.60
C LYS A 449 -13.09 14.19 0.48
N ILE A 450 -12.69 15.38 0.05
CA ILE A 450 -12.28 16.49 0.89
C ILE A 450 -13.14 17.70 0.53
N GLY A 451 -14.14 17.97 1.36
CA GLY A 451 -14.97 19.17 1.26
C GLY A 451 -14.29 20.39 1.89
N ARG A 452 -14.75 21.58 1.52
CA ARG A 452 -14.31 22.85 2.13
C ARG A 452 -15.51 23.56 2.76
N ASP A 453 -15.28 24.14 3.93
CA ASP A 453 -16.21 25.04 4.62
C ASP A 453 -15.43 26.28 5.09
N GLY A 454 -15.39 27.31 4.24
CA GLY A 454 -14.49 28.45 4.39
C GLY A 454 -13.02 28.02 4.47
N LYS A 455 -12.37 28.30 5.60
CA LYS A 455 -10.99 27.89 5.89
C LYS A 455 -10.86 26.46 6.44
N ASN A 456 -11.98 25.81 6.77
CA ASN A 456 -12.01 24.46 7.35
C ASN A 456 -12.14 23.40 6.24
N LEU A 457 -11.81 22.17 6.59
CA LEU A 457 -12.05 21.01 5.73
C LEU A 457 -13.17 20.14 6.29
N VAL A 458 -13.96 19.54 5.42
CA VAL A 458 -15.01 18.58 5.78
C VAL A 458 -14.67 17.23 5.18
N ILE A 459 -14.32 16.27 6.03
CA ILE A 459 -13.95 14.91 5.63
C ILE A 459 -14.78 13.93 6.46
N ASN A 460 -15.48 13.00 5.81
CA ASN A 460 -16.35 12.03 6.49
C ASN A 460 -17.35 12.67 7.47
N LYS A 461 -17.90 13.84 7.11
CA LYS A 461 -18.81 14.66 7.94
C LYS A 461 -18.17 15.25 9.21
N GLU A 462 -16.85 15.19 9.33
CA GLU A 462 -16.09 15.84 10.40
C GLU A 462 -15.45 17.13 9.88
N THR A 463 -15.53 18.21 10.66
CA THR A 463 -14.99 19.53 10.30
C THR A 463 -13.65 19.75 10.97
N TYR A 464 -12.58 19.86 10.18
CA TYR A 464 -11.22 20.09 10.65
C TYR A 464 -10.82 21.55 10.50
N ALA A 465 -10.34 22.16 11.57
CA ALA A 465 -9.87 23.55 11.58
C ALA A 465 -8.36 23.62 11.29
N PRO A 466 -7.88 24.66 10.56
CA PRO A 466 -6.46 24.83 10.30
C PRO A 466 -5.70 25.12 11.60
N VAL A 467 -4.51 24.54 11.75
CA VAL A 467 -3.62 24.73 12.90
C VAL A 467 -2.17 24.86 12.46
N ALA A 468 -1.35 25.59 13.23
CA ALA A 468 0.08 25.68 12.98
C ALA A 468 0.77 24.33 13.28
N VAL A 469 1.87 24.05 12.57
CA VAL A 469 2.75 22.92 12.84
C VAL A 469 3.93 23.42 13.69
N PRO A 470 3.94 23.18 15.02
CA PRO A 470 5.05 23.62 15.85
C PRO A 470 6.31 22.78 15.57
N LYS A 471 7.49 23.35 15.89
CA LYS A 471 8.74 22.56 15.97
C LYS A 471 8.55 21.44 17.02
N PRO A 472 8.80 20.16 16.67
CA PRO A 472 8.70 19.06 17.62
C PRO A 472 9.65 19.25 18.82
N LYS A 473 9.21 18.77 19.99
CA LYS A 473 10.09 18.71 21.17
C LYS A 473 11.10 17.58 21.01
N PRO A 474 12.26 17.64 21.70
CA PRO A 474 13.16 16.50 21.77
C PRO A 474 12.44 15.24 22.27
N THR A 475 12.78 14.11 21.66
CA THR A 475 12.20 12.81 22.01
C THR A 475 12.56 12.44 23.46
N PRO A 476 11.58 11.99 24.27
CA PRO A 476 11.85 11.48 25.61
C PRO A 476 12.90 10.36 25.62
N THR A 477 13.80 10.37 26.61
CA THR A 477 14.91 9.39 26.72
C THR A 477 14.44 7.94 26.69
N LYS A 478 13.28 7.66 27.30
CA LYS A 478 12.68 6.31 27.32
C LYS A 478 12.41 5.73 25.92
N TRP A 479 12.31 6.55 24.87
CA TRP A 479 12.06 6.09 23.50
C TRP A 479 13.32 5.95 22.63
N GLN A 480 14.48 6.46 23.04
CA GLN A 480 15.69 6.50 22.21
C GLN A 480 16.15 5.11 21.73
N GLY A 481 15.91 4.07 22.54
CA GLY A 481 16.18 2.68 22.15
C GLY A 481 15.05 1.94 21.43
N LEU A 482 13.85 2.52 21.37
CA LEU A 482 12.66 1.91 20.75
C LEU A 482 12.47 2.32 19.29
N ILE A 483 12.84 3.55 18.96
CA ILE A 483 12.73 4.09 17.60
C ILE A 483 13.72 3.35 16.70
N GLY A 484 13.25 2.88 15.56
CA GLY A 484 14.06 2.08 14.64
C GLY A 484 13.22 1.28 13.67
N GLU A 485 13.90 0.39 12.94
CA GLU A 485 13.30 -0.48 11.94
C GLU A 485 13.41 -1.95 12.37
N TYR A 486 12.35 -2.71 12.11
CA TYR A 486 12.17 -4.09 12.55
C TYR A 486 11.62 -4.94 11.41
N GLY A 487 11.94 -6.24 11.40
CA GLY A 487 11.36 -7.20 10.46
C GLY A 487 12.10 -7.30 9.11
N PRO A 488 11.49 -8.02 8.15
CA PRO A 488 12.13 -8.41 6.90
C PRO A 488 12.26 -7.26 5.90
N ASP A 489 13.20 -7.38 4.95
CA ASP A 489 13.49 -6.35 3.93
C ASP A 489 12.30 -6.02 3.01
N PHE A 490 11.45 -7.01 2.73
CA PHE A 490 10.29 -6.83 1.84
C PHE A 490 9.10 -6.18 2.55
N ASN A 491 9.11 -6.07 3.88
CA ASN A 491 8.03 -5.44 4.64
C ASN A 491 8.51 -4.93 6.02
N VAL A 492 9.19 -3.79 5.98
CA VAL A 492 9.81 -3.19 7.17
C VAL A 492 8.75 -2.58 8.07
N THR A 493 8.81 -2.89 9.36
CA THR A 493 8.03 -2.25 10.42
C THR A 493 8.84 -1.12 11.06
N TYR A 494 8.31 0.09 11.09
CA TYR A 494 8.99 1.25 11.67
C TYR A 494 8.37 1.62 13.00
N ILE A 495 9.21 1.84 14.01
CA ILE A 495 8.83 2.51 15.25
C ILE A 495 9.40 3.93 15.20
N LEU A 496 8.53 4.93 15.26
CA LEU A 496 8.90 6.33 15.05
C LEU A 496 8.15 7.26 16.01
N GLU A 497 8.72 8.42 16.32
CA GLU A 497 8.02 9.44 17.10
C GLU A 497 7.31 10.40 16.14
N LYS A 498 6.02 10.65 16.34
CA LYS A 498 5.23 11.67 15.64
C LYS A 498 4.29 12.35 16.65
N ASP A 499 4.27 13.68 16.62
CA ASP A 499 3.38 14.52 17.45
C ASP A 499 3.42 14.18 18.95
N GLY A 500 4.62 13.87 19.47
CA GLY A 500 4.83 13.54 20.88
C GLY A 500 4.26 12.18 21.29
N LYS A 501 4.10 11.24 20.34
CA LYS A 501 3.68 9.86 20.57
C LYS A 501 4.55 8.90 19.76
N LEU A 502 4.82 7.71 20.30
CA LEU A 502 5.30 6.61 19.47
C LEU A 502 4.22 6.17 18.50
N HIS A 503 4.65 5.86 17.28
CA HIS A 503 3.83 5.29 16.23
C HIS A 503 4.53 4.04 15.69
N THR A 504 3.73 3.13 15.14
CA THR A 504 4.21 2.02 14.31
C THR A 504 3.69 2.17 12.89
N LEU A 505 4.59 2.14 11.89
CA LEU A 505 4.22 1.92 10.49
C LEU A 505 4.42 0.44 10.18
N ILE A 506 3.34 -0.25 9.80
CA ILE A 506 3.33 -1.68 9.52
C ILE A 506 2.55 -1.97 8.22
N GLU A 507 2.94 -3.02 7.49
CA GLU A 507 2.43 -3.36 6.14
C GLU A 507 2.50 -2.18 5.15
N TRP A 508 3.53 -1.35 5.24
CA TRP A 508 3.80 -0.15 4.43
C TRP A 508 2.77 0.99 4.48
N ILE A 509 1.55 0.77 4.98
CA ILE A 509 0.45 1.74 4.85
C ILE A 509 -0.25 2.08 6.17
N PHE A 510 -0.05 1.30 7.23
CA PHE A 510 -0.74 1.55 8.50
C PHE A 510 0.16 2.22 9.52
N LEU A 511 0.04 3.54 9.64
CA LEU A 511 0.72 4.34 10.65
C LEU A 511 -0.18 4.50 11.89
N TYR A 512 0.03 3.66 12.91
CA TYR A 512 -0.78 3.66 14.13
C TYR A 512 -0.11 4.45 15.27
N PRO A 513 -0.82 5.38 15.93
CA PRO A 513 -0.37 5.92 17.21
C PRO A 513 -0.45 4.84 18.29
N LEU A 514 0.61 4.71 19.09
CA LEU A 514 0.70 3.74 20.17
C LEU A 514 0.36 4.40 21.51
N LYS A 515 -0.42 3.68 22.33
CA LYS A 515 -0.72 4.06 23.72
C LYS A 515 0.17 3.27 24.66
N GLU A 516 0.95 3.96 25.48
CA GLU A 516 1.77 3.32 26.51
C GLU A 516 0.89 2.68 27.60
N ILE A 517 1.18 1.43 27.94
CA ILE A 517 0.52 0.67 29.01
C ILE A 517 1.44 0.54 30.22
N SER A 518 2.70 0.20 29.97
CA SER A 518 3.79 0.17 30.95
C SER A 518 5.12 0.40 30.23
N GLU A 519 6.23 0.38 30.97
CA GLU A 519 7.56 0.38 30.35
C GLU A 519 7.65 -0.73 29.30
N ASP A 520 8.10 -0.36 28.09
CA ASP A 520 8.29 -1.25 26.93
C ASP A 520 7.04 -2.02 26.45
N VAL A 521 5.84 -1.68 26.93
CA VAL A 521 4.58 -2.27 26.49
C VAL A 521 3.62 -1.18 26.05
N TYR A 522 3.23 -1.24 24.79
CA TYR A 522 2.29 -0.31 24.18
C TYR A 522 1.13 -1.06 23.54
N GLN A 523 0.07 -0.32 23.23
CA GLN A 523 -1.15 -0.82 22.66
C GLN A 523 -1.44 -0.13 21.33
N PHE A 524 -1.86 -0.91 20.34
CA PHE A 524 -2.48 -0.42 19.11
C PHE A 524 -3.77 0.35 19.44
N PRO A 525 -4.24 1.24 18.57
CA PRO A 525 -5.55 1.86 18.74
C PRO A 525 -6.68 0.83 18.57
N ASP A 526 -7.88 1.19 19.01
CA ASP A 526 -9.11 0.38 18.93
C ASP A 526 -9.71 0.30 17.51
N TYR A 527 -8.95 0.69 16.48
CA TYR A 527 -9.33 0.67 15.08
C TYR A 527 -8.21 0.09 14.21
N GLY A 528 -8.53 -0.21 12.96
CA GLY A 528 -7.57 -0.78 12.01
C GLY A 528 -7.48 -2.29 12.11
N LEU A 529 -6.32 -2.85 11.76
CA LEU A 529 -6.13 -4.30 11.63
C LEU A 529 -5.76 -5.03 12.93
N TYR A 530 -5.18 -4.32 13.90
CA TYR A 530 -4.67 -4.90 15.15
C TYR A 530 -5.50 -4.53 16.38
N LEU A 531 -6.57 -3.73 16.23
CA LEU A 531 -7.66 -3.49 17.20
C LEU A 531 -7.29 -3.66 18.68
N GLY A 532 -6.47 -2.76 19.24
CA GLY A 532 -6.16 -2.77 20.67
C GLY A 532 -5.22 -3.87 21.16
N ASP A 533 -4.61 -4.65 20.27
CA ASP A 533 -3.55 -5.61 20.60
C ASP A 533 -2.28 -4.87 21.07
N LYS A 534 -1.26 -5.62 21.48
CA LYS A 534 -0.05 -5.08 22.10
C LYS A 534 1.13 -5.06 21.14
N ILE A 535 2.06 -4.15 21.43
CA ILE A 535 3.44 -4.21 20.98
C ILE A 535 4.37 -4.18 22.20
N ILE A 536 5.22 -5.19 22.30
CA ILE A 536 6.11 -5.43 23.43
C ILE A 536 7.55 -5.36 22.92
N PHE A 537 8.37 -4.52 23.55
CA PHE A 537 9.76 -4.32 23.18
C PHE A 537 10.69 -5.14 24.07
N LYS A 538 11.71 -5.75 23.47
CA LYS A 538 12.77 -6.45 24.19
C LYS A 538 14.09 -5.75 23.99
N ARG A 539 14.64 -5.20 25.08
CA ARG A 539 15.92 -4.47 25.08
C ARG A 539 17.12 -5.37 25.34
N ASP A 540 18.27 -4.95 24.83
CA ASP A 540 19.57 -5.44 25.26
C ASP A 540 20.06 -4.69 26.53
N LYS A 541 21.25 -5.05 27.00
CA LYS A 541 21.90 -4.42 28.16
C LYS A 541 22.22 -2.93 27.99
N ASN A 542 22.22 -2.42 26.76
CA ASN A 542 22.48 -1.01 26.45
C ASN A 542 21.17 -0.21 26.35
N GLY A 543 20.02 -0.83 26.62
CA GLY A 543 18.71 -0.21 26.53
C GLY A 543 18.21 -0.07 25.09
N VAL A 544 18.77 -0.78 24.11
CA VAL A 544 18.30 -0.75 22.71
C VAL A 544 17.36 -1.94 22.47
N ALA A 545 16.16 -1.69 21.96
CA ALA A 545 15.21 -2.74 21.62
C ALA A 545 15.72 -3.54 20.41
N ILE A 546 16.14 -4.78 20.64
CA ILE A 546 16.66 -5.71 19.62
C ILE A 546 15.57 -6.50 18.91
N GLU A 547 14.35 -6.47 19.46
CA GLU A 547 13.21 -7.23 18.98
C GLU A 547 11.91 -6.60 19.48
N ILE A 548 10.85 -6.74 18.70
CA ILE A 548 9.48 -6.42 19.09
C ILE A 548 8.58 -7.63 18.86
N ASP A 549 7.65 -7.88 19.78
CA ASP A 549 6.45 -8.67 19.54
C ASP A 549 5.32 -7.67 19.24
N ALA A 550 4.84 -7.61 18.00
CA ALA A 550 3.73 -6.76 17.61
C ALA A 550 2.55 -7.64 17.18
N ALA A 551 1.53 -7.70 18.05
CA ALA A 551 0.33 -8.53 17.85
C ALA A 551 0.65 -10.01 17.60
N SER A 552 1.46 -10.62 18.49
CA SER A 552 1.92 -12.02 18.43
C SER A 552 2.89 -12.34 17.27
N MET A 553 3.43 -11.32 16.60
CA MET A 553 4.42 -11.47 15.53
C MET A 553 5.77 -10.93 15.98
N LEU A 554 6.81 -11.74 15.82
CA LEU A 554 8.16 -11.39 16.26
C LEU A 554 8.94 -10.70 15.14
N PHE A 555 9.39 -9.47 15.39
CA PHE A 555 10.23 -8.73 14.46
C PHE A 555 11.56 -8.38 15.10
N LYS A 556 12.65 -8.91 14.52
CA LYS A 556 14.01 -8.54 14.91
C LYS A 556 14.35 -7.13 14.46
N ARG A 557 15.10 -6.39 15.27
CA ARG A 557 15.63 -5.07 14.88
C ARG A 557 16.59 -5.25 13.70
N ARG A 558 16.46 -4.37 12.72
CA ARG A 558 17.34 -4.31 11.55
C ARG A 558 18.67 -3.66 11.92
N SER A 559 19.75 -4.13 11.30
CA SER A 559 21.08 -3.56 11.46
C SER A 559 21.27 -2.40 10.49
N LEU A 560 21.28 -1.17 11.02
CA LEU A 560 21.49 0.05 10.25
C LEU A 560 22.75 0.76 10.77
N PRO A 561 23.41 1.60 9.94
CA PRO A 561 24.55 2.42 10.38
C PRO A 561 24.20 3.24 11.64
N LYS A 562 25.11 3.39 12.59
CA LYS A 562 24.82 4.23 13.76
C LYS A 562 24.85 5.70 13.36
N ALA A 563 24.06 6.52 14.06
CA ALA A 563 24.08 7.96 13.86
C ALA A 563 25.50 8.51 14.09
N GLY A 564 26.01 9.28 13.13
CA GLY A 564 27.34 9.89 13.17
C GLY A 564 28.49 8.99 12.70
N GLU A 565 28.27 7.70 12.47
CA GLU A 565 29.24 6.84 11.78
C GLU A 565 29.19 7.12 10.28
N THR A 566 30.36 7.15 9.64
CA THR A 566 30.44 7.24 8.17
C THR A 566 30.18 5.87 7.59
N PHE A 567 29.15 5.75 6.76
CA PHE A 567 28.87 4.55 5.98
C PHE A 567 30.09 4.16 5.14
N LYS A 568 30.36 2.87 4.98
CA LYS A 568 31.50 2.36 4.19
C LYS A 568 31.03 1.23 3.29
N ILE A 569 31.62 1.13 2.11
CA ILE A 569 31.50 -0.04 1.23
C ILE A 569 32.87 -0.65 1.01
N ASP A 570 32.88 -1.94 0.68
CA ASP A 570 34.05 -2.58 0.12
C ASP A 570 34.09 -2.28 -1.39
N PRO A 571 35.11 -1.55 -1.88
CA PRO A 571 35.18 -1.22 -3.30
C PRO A 571 35.46 -2.47 -4.12
N VAL A 572 34.83 -2.59 -5.29
CA VAL A 572 35.01 -3.76 -6.17
C VAL A 572 36.44 -3.88 -6.74
N ARG A 573 37.23 -2.79 -6.69
CA ARG A 573 38.63 -2.70 -7.11
C ARG A 573 39.42 -1.74 -6.22
N PRO A 574 40.76 -1.89 -6.09
CA PRO A 574 41.58 -0.95 -5.34
C PRO A 574 41.45 0.50 -5.85
N VAL A 575 41.23 1.44 -4.93
CA VAL A 575 40.96 2.85 -5.30
C VAL A 575 42.12 3.50 -6.05
N ASP A 576 43.37 3.12 -5.78
CA ASP A 576 44.55 3.64 -6.49
C ASP A 576 44.59 3.23 -7.97
N GLU A 577 44.12 2.02 -8.27
CA GLU A 577 43.98 1.54 -9.65
C GLU A 577 42.89 2.32 -10.38
N LEU A 578 41.72 2.47 -9.72
CA LEU A 578 40.60 3.25 -10.24
C LEU A 578 41.01 4.71 -10.52
N ARG A 579 41.84 5.31 -9.65
CA ARG A 579 42.34 6.68 -9.82
C ARG A 579 43.14 6.83 -11.10
N LYS A 580 44.08 5.92 -11.35
CA LYS A 580 44.92 5.93 -12.57
C LYS A 580 44.06 5.84 -13.82
N LEU A 581 43.08 4.93 -13.83
CA LEU A 581 42.17 4.74 -14.96
C LEU A 581 41.26 5.95 -15.18
N ALA A 582 40.69 6.50 -14.12
CA ALA A 582 39.78 7.63 -14.22
C ALA A 582 40.49 8.92 -14.69
N LEU A 583 41.73 9.16 -14.26
CA LEU A 583 42.53 10.30 -14.72
C LEU A 583 42.94 10.23 -16.19
N GLN A 584 42.99 9.04 -16.78
CA GLN A 584 43.24 8.83 -18.21
C GLN A 584 41.97 8.91 -19.05
N ALA A 585 40.80 8.75 -18.43
CA ALA A 585 39.51 8.82 -19.08
C ALA A 585 39.09 10.28 -19.37
N LYS A 586 38.17 10.45 -20.31
CA LYS A 586 37.60 11.76 -20.67
C LYS A 586 36.10 11.80 -20.36
N PRO A 587 35.56 12.95 -19.90
CA PRO A 587 34.13 13.11 -19.73
C PRO A 587 33.39 12.91 -21.06
N PRO A 588 32.09 12.55 -21.02
CA PRO A 588 31.27 12.45 -22.21
C PRO A 588 31.23 13.79 -22.95
N ILE A 589 31.25 13.73 -24.29
CA ILE A 589 31.23 14.92 -25.13
C ILE A 589 29.81 15.46 -25.21
N GLU A 590 29.59 16.66 -24.69
CA GLU A 590 28.31 17.38 -24.81
C GLU A 590 28.36 18.39 -25.96
N LYS A 591 27.36 18.37 -26.84
CA LYS A 591 27.18 19.36 -27.91
C LYS A 591 25.96 20.22 -27.58
N ASN A 592 26.17 21.31 -26.84
CA ASN A 592 25.14 22.32 -26.61
C ASN A 592 25.74 23.71 -26.78
N ALA A 593 25.31 24.42 -27.83
CA ALA A 593 25.79 25.76 -28.14
C ALA A 593 25.35 26.84 -27.12
N PHE A 594 24.40 26.50 -26.24
CA PHE A 594 23.81 27.42 -25.27
C PHE A 594 24.39 27.27 -23.85
N PHE A 595 25.50 26.54 -23.69
CA PHE A 595 26.16 26.45 -22.41
C PHE A 595 26.69 27.82 -21.95
N ARG A 596 26.39 28.16 -20.70
CA ARG A 596 26.97 29.31 -20.00
C ARG A 596 28.44 29.01 -19.70
N LYS A 597 29.26 30.06 -19.72
CA LYS A 597 30.65 29.97 -19.28
C LYS A 597 30.69 29.58 -17.79
N PRO A 598 31.43 28.53 -17.40
CA PRO A 598 31.61 28.17 -16.00
C PRO A 598 32.27 29.30 -15.21
N ASP A 599 31.75 29.55 -14.00
CA ASP A 599 32.19 30.56 -13.05
C ASP A 599 32.01 29.99 -11.64
N LEU A 600 32.97 29.15 -11.24
CA LEU A 600 32.98 28.48 -9.96
C LEU A 600 33.47 29.45 -8.87
N VAL A 601 32.68 29.57 -7.81
CA VAL A 601 32.93 30.45 -6.66
C VAL A 601 33.17 29.58 -5.42
N ASP A 602 34.26 29.88 -4.71
CA ASP A 602 34.58 29.29 -3.41
C ASP A 602 33.58 29.76 -2.34
N LEU A 603 32.85 28.84 -1.74
CA LEU A 603 31.79 29.14 -0.78
C LEU A 603 32.31 29.84 0.50
N GLU A 604 33.57 29.62 0.90
CA GLU A 604 34.15 30.28 2.07
C GLU A 604 34.30 31.80 1.89
N THR A 605 34.34 32.26 0.63
CA THR A 605 34.46 33.69 0.30
C THR A 605 33.13 34.44 0.43
N LEU A 606 32.00 33.73 0.48
CA LEU A 606 30.67 34.32 0.53
C LEU A 606 30.27 34.70 1.95
N ASP A 607 30.46 33.78 2.90
CA ASP A 607 30.19 33.97 4.33
C ASP A 607 30.95 32.92 5.15
N LYS A 608 31.75 33.36 6.13
CA LYS A 608 32.54 32.47 7.00
C LYS A 608 31.68 31.62 7.94
N ALA A 609 30.40 31.94 8.10
CA ALA A 609 29.46 31.12 8.86
C ALA A 609 28.96 29.89 8.09
N ILE A 610 29.24 29.80 6.78
CA ILE A 610 29.09 28.55 6.02
C ILE A 610 30.28 27.66 6.39
N LYS A 611 30.02 26.53 7.06
CA LYS A 611 31.07 25.59 7.46
C LYS A 611 31.29 24.54 6.39
N LEU A 612 32.53 24.09 6.26
CA LEU A 612 32.91 23.01 5.36
C LEU A 612 33.31 21.77 6.15
N ASP A 613 32.80 20.63 5.72
CA ASP A 613 33.20 19.28 6.12
C ASP A 613 33.20 18.43 4.85
N VAL A 614 34.06 18.81 3.89
CA VAL A 614 34.13 18.21 2.56
C VAL A 614 34.66 16.78 2.68
N ARG A 615 33.74 15.82 2.67
CA ARG A 615 34.00 14.42 3.09
C ARG A 615 35.01 13.73 2.17
N TYR A 616 34.99 14.08 0.89
CA TYR A 616 35.91 13.54 -0.10
C TYR A 616 37.30 14.19 -0.09
N ALA A 617 37.56 15.20 0.75
CA ALA A 617 38.91 15.70 1.01
C ALA A 617 39.64 14.94 2.13
N SER A 618 39.00 13.93 2.74
CA SER A 618 39.57 13.12 3.83
C SER A 618 39.20 11.63 3.67
N ALA A 619 39.68 10.75 4.55
CA ALA A 619 39.25 9.35 4.61
C ALA A 619 37.83 9.17 5.19
N ASN A 620 37.18 10.26 5.59
CA ASN A 620 35.85 10.26 6.21
C ASN A 620 34.71 10.22 5.17
N ASN A 621 34.77 9.28 4.21
CA ASN A 621 33.75 9.05 3.18
C ASN A 621 33.51 7.55 2.96
N PHE A 622 32.56 7.18 2.10
CA PHE A 622 32.16 5.79 1.87
C PHE A 622 33.23 4.84 1.30
N LEU A 623 34.31 5.39 0.71
CA LEU A 623 35.44 4.62 0.18
C LEU A 623 36.71 4.69 1.05
N GLY A 624 36.68 5.45 2.14
CA GLY A 624 37.77 5.45 3.13
C GLY A 624 39.09 6.08 2.70
N THR A 625 39.11 6.86 1.61
CA THR A 625 40.32 7.52 1.13
C THR A 625 40.02 8.92 0.58
N PRO A 626 40.94 9.90 0.65
CA PRO A 626 40.73 11.24 0.07
C PRO A 626 40.73 11.23 -1.46
N PHE A 627 39.77 11.91 -2.09
CA PHE A 627 39.66 12.11 -3.55
C PHE A 627 39.99 13.54 -3.98
N TYR A 628 39.82 14.52 -3.09
CA TYR A 628 40.17 15.92 -3.32
C TYR A 628 41.48 16.28 -2.62
N THR A 629 42.21 17.21 -3.21
CA THR A 629 43.47 17.76 -2.67
C THR A 629 43.22 18.94 -1.72
N SER A 630 41.99 19.43 -1.62
CA SER A 630 41.58 20.56 -0.80
C SER A 630 40.17 20.35 -0.24
N SER A 631 39.90 20.90 0.94
CA SER A 631 38.59 20.88 1.60
C SER A 631 37.69 22.06 1.23
N LYS A 632 38.07 22.87 0.23
CA LYS A 632 37.24 23.95 -0.32
C LYS A 632 35.99 23.39 -1.00
N ALA A 633 34.94 24.21 -1.11
CA ALA A 633 33.72 23.85 -1.81
C ALA A 633 33.38 24.91 -2.85
N PHE A 634 33.08 24.50 -4.08
CA PHE A 634 32.82 25.43 -5.19
C PHE A 634 31.44 25.19 -5.81
N LEU A 635 30.74 26.27 -6.15
CA LEU A 635 29.50 26.22 -6.93
C LEU A 635 29.53 27.25 -8.07
N GLN A 636 28.75 27.04 -9.12
CA GLN A 636 28.51 28.09 -10.11
C GLN A 636 27.95 29.33 -9.41
N ARG A 637 28.42 30.53 -9.77
CA ARG A 637 28.06 31.78 -9.09
C ARG A 637 26.56 31.93 -8.77
N PRO A 638 25.61 31.69 -9.70
CA PRO A 638 24.18 31.80 -9.38
C PRO A 638 23.71 30.80 -8.32
N ALA A 639 24.26 29.57 -8.32
CA ALA A 639 23.96 28.57 -7.30
C ALA A 639 24.59 28.96 -5.95
N ALA A 640 25.82 29.49 -5.97
CA ALA A 640 26.52 29.95 -4.77
C ALA A 640 25.78 31.13 -4.10
N GLU A 641 25.33 32.12 -4.88
CA GLU A 641 24.51 33.24 -4.41
C GLU A 641 23.13 32.81 -3.90
N ALA A 642 22.52 31.80 -4.54
CA ALA A 642 21.28 31.21 -4.05
C ALA A 642 21.49 30.51 -2.70
N LEU A 643 22.58 29.74 -2.54
CA LEU A 643 22.94 29.08 -1.29
C LEU A 643 23.18 30.10 -0.17
N LEU A 644 23.79 31.25 -0.47
CA LEU A 644 23.95 32.33 0.50
C LEU A 644 22.60 32.87 1.00
N LYS A 645 21.58 32.96 0.14
CA LYS A 645 20.23 33.35 0.56
C LYS A 645 19.60 32.30 1.46
N VAL A 646 19.77 31.01 1.15
CA VAL A 646 19.35 29.90 2.03
C VAL A 646 20.02 30.02 3.39
N HIS A 647 21.34 30.23 3.42
CA HIS A 647 22.11 30.35 4.65
C HIS A 647 21.58 31.46 5.55
N LYS A 648 21.35 32.66 4.99
CA LYS A 648 20.81 33.81 5.73
C LYS A 648 19.42 33.54 6.31
N GLU A 649 18.53 32.92 5.55
CA GLU A 649 17.17 32.57 6.02
C GLU A 649 17.18 31.52 7.14
N LEU A 650 18.11 30.55 7.09
CA LEU A 650 18.26 29.56 8.15
C LEU A 650 18.94 30.14 9.40
N ALA A 651 19.82 31.12 9.21
CA ALA A 651 20.48 31.80 10.32
C ALA A 651 19.49 32.58 11.20
N GLU A 652 18.46 33.17 10.62
CA GLU A 652 17.32 33.77 11.35
C GLU A 652 16.59 32.77 12.25
N GLN A 653 16.70 31.47 11.94
CA GLN A 653 16.11 30.37 12.70
C GLN A 653 17.13 29.65 13.61
N GLY A 654 18.36 30.17 13.71
CA GLY A 654 19.42 29.63 14.56
C GLY A 654 20.25 28.50 13.95
N TYR A 655 20.16 28.28 12.63
CA TYR A 655 20.90 27.22 11.94
C TYR A 655 21.88 27.76 10.90
N GLY A 656 23.06 27.17 10.83
CA GLY A 656 24.02 27.38 9.75
C GLY A 656 24.07 26.17 8.81
N LEU A 657 24.76 26.34 7.68
CA LEU A 657 24.97 25.28 6.69
C LEU A 657 26.34 24.62 6.88
N LEU A 658 26.38 23.29 6.83
CA LEU A 658 27.60 22.49 6.81
C LEU A 658 27.66 21.72 5.48
N ILE A 659 28.64 22.06 4.64
CA ILE A 659 28.77 21.51 3.27
C ILE A 659 29.62 20.24 3.29
N HIS A 660 29.09 19.16 2.73
CA HIS A 660 29.74 17.85 2.60
C HIS A 660 30.35 17.61 1.21
N ASP A 661 29.68 18.11 0.17
CA ASP A 661 30.21 18.12 -1.20
C ASP A 661 29.56 19.23 -2.04
N ALA A 662 30.24 19.67 -3.10
CA ALA A 662 29.77 20.68 -4.04
C ALA A 662 30.26 20.34 -5.45
N TYR A 663 31.08 21.17 -6.08
CA TYR A 663 31.73 20.80 -7.33
C TYR A 663 32.58 19.53 -7.17
N ARG A 664 32.25 18.49 -7.93
CA ARG A 664 32.99 17.22 -8.01
C ARG A 664 33.59 17.08 -9.42
N PRO A 665 34.91 16.89 -9.61
CA PRO A 665 35.46 16.64 -10.93
C PRO A 665 34.91 15.31 -11.51
N TRP A 666 34.64 15.26 -12.81
CA TRP A 666 34.05 14.08 -13.45
C TRP A 666 34.82 12.78 -13.20
N TYR A 667 36.16 12.80 -13.18
CA TYR A 667 36.95 11.59 -12.93
C TYR A 667 36.66 10.98 -11.55
N VAL A 668 36.27 11.78 -10.55
CA VAL A 668 35.88 11.28 -9.22
C VAL A 668 34.53 10.58 -9.28
N THR A 669 33.56 11.12 -10.03
CA THR A 669 32.29 10.42 -10.31
C THR A 669 32.54 9.06 -10.96
N LYS A 670 33.46 9.00 -11.94
CA LYS A 670 33.86 7.74 -12.56
C LYS A 670 34.46 6.76 -11.55
N MET A 671 35.32 7.22 -10.65
CA MET A 671 35.86 6.38 -9.59
C MET A 671 34.77 5.85 -8.65
N PHE A 672 33.78 6.68 -8.28
CA PHE A 672 32.68 6.26 -7.42
C PHE A 672 31.85 5.16 -8.09
N TRP A 673 31.51 5.35 -9.36
CA TRP A 673 30.81 4.34 -10.15
C TRP A 673 31.59 3.02 -10.27
N ASP A 674 32.86 3.11 -10.71
CA ASP A 674 33.70 1.93 -10.92
C ASP A 674 34.09 1.20 -9.61
N ALA A 675 34.00 1.88 -8.46
CA ALA A 675 34.24 1.29 -7.14
C ALA A 675 33.00 0.63 -6.53
N THR A 676 31.80 1.10 -6.90
CA THR A 676 30.55 0.71 -6.23
C THR A 676 29.99 -0.57 -6.84
N PRO A 677 29.53 -1.55 -6.04
CA PRO A 677 28.83 -2.73 -6.57
C PRO A 677 27.54 -2.36 -7.31
N ASP A 678 27.19 -3.10 -8.37
CA ASP A 678 26.03 -2.83 -9.23
C ASP A 678 24.71 -2.61 -8.47
N LYS A 679 24.48 -3.40 -7.42
CA LYS A 679 23.27 -3.30 -6.59
C LYS A 679 23.12 -1.95 -5.88
N LEU A 680 24.21 -1.17 -5.75
CA LEU A 680 24.25 0.15 -5.11
C LEU A 680 24.42 1.30 -6.12
N HIS A 681 24.46 1.02 -7.43
CA HIS A 681 24.63 2.05 -8.47
C HIS A 681 23.52 3.11 -8.49
N HIS A 682 22.37 2.86 -7.86
CA HIS A 682 21.31 3.86 -7.71
C HIS A 682 21.66 5.00 -6.72
N PHE A 683 22.71 4.83 -5.90
CA PHE A 683 23.26 5.86 -5.01
C PHE A 683 24.47 6.61 -5.59
N VAL A 684 24.92 6.27 -6.79
CA VAL A 684 26.07 6.94 -7.43
C VAL A 684 25.73 7.33 -8.86
N ALA A 685 26.20 8.50 -9.30
CA ALA A 685 25.88 8.99 -10.64
C ALA A 685 26.62 8.19 -11.73
N ASP A 686 25.90 7.83 -12.80
CA ASP A 686 26.47 7.23 -14.00
C ASP A 686 27.40 8.21 -14.72
N PRO A 687 28.72 7.93 -14.82
CA PRO A 687 29.68 8.84 -15.43
C PRO A 687 29.44 9.05 -16.93
N GLN A 688 28.71 8.16 -17.62
CA GLN A 688 28.35 8.36 -19.03
C GLN A 688 27.37 9.53 -19.23
N GLN A 689 26.60 9.86 -18.20
CA GLN A 689 25.66 11.00 -18.21
C GLN A 689 26.23 12.23 -17.49
N GLY A 690 27.32 12.04 -16.74
CA GLY A 690 27.85 13.00 -15.77
C GLY A 690 26.89 13.23 -14.59
N SER A 691 27.30 14.07 -13.65
CA SER A 691 26.48 14.48 -12.51
C SER A 691 26.27 15.98 -12.45
N ARG A 692 25.30 16.44 -11.65
CA ARG A 692 25.11 17.88 -11.41
C ARG A 692 26.24 18.47 -10.56
N HIS A 693 26.89 17.65 -9.72
CA HIS A 693 28.14 18.04 -9.07
C HIS A 693 29.24 18.34 -10.10
N ASN A 694 29.34 17.58 -11.20
CA ASN A 694 30.33 17.86 -12.26
C ASN A 694 30.10 19.20 -12.98
N ARG A 695 28.91 19.77 -12.84
CA ARG A 695 28.54 21.06 -13.43
C ARG A 695 28.71 22.23 -12.45
N GLY A 696 29.07 21.95 -11.19
CA GLY A 696 29.08 22.94 -10.10
C GLY A 696 27.68 23.41 -9.71
N CYS A 697 26.65 22.59 -9.96
CA CYS A 697 25.25 22.94 -9.74
C CYS A 697 24.54 21.98 -8.77
N ALA A 698 25.29 21.17 -8.02
CA ALA A 698 24.74 20.38 -6.92
C ALA A 698 25.56 20.61 -5.65
N VAL A 699 24.89 20.50 -4.52
CA VAL A 699 25.49 20.63 -3.20
C VAL A 699 24.89 19.59 -2.27
N ASP A 700 25.77 18.92 -1.52
CA ASP A 700 25.43 18.01 -0.44
C ASP A 700 25.68 18.72 0.89
N LEU A 701 24.68 18.80 1.75
CA LEU A 701 24.81 19.55 2.99
C LEU A 701 23.88 19.08 4.11
N THR A 702 24.21 19.51 5.32
CA THR A 702 23.35 19.41 6.50
C THR A 702 23.29 20.74 7.25
N LEU A 703 22.52 20.76 8.35
CA LEU A 703 22.43 21.89 9.25
C LEU A 703 23.42 21.72 10.42
N TYR A 704 23.85 22.84 10.99
CA TYR A 704 24.45 22.88 12.33
C TYR A 704 23.77 23.96 13.17
N ASP A 705 23.77 23.79 14.48
CA ASP A 705 23.22 24.76 15.43
C ASP A 705 24.19 25.94 15.61
N LEU A 706 23.75 27.18 15.35
CA LEU A 706 24.61 28.36 15.46
C LEU A 706 25.06 28.64 16.90
N LYS A 707 24.25 28.26 17.90
CA LYS A 707 24.55 28.51 19.31
C LYS A 707 25.56 27.51 19.87
N THR A 708 25.42 26.22 19.53
CA THR A 708 26.29 25.16 20.06
C THR A 708 27.41 24.77 19.11
N GLY A 709 27.33 25.17 17.85
CA GLY A 709 28.26 24.78 16.79
C GLY A 709 28.19 23.31 16.37
N LYS A 710 27.23 22.54 16.90
CA LYS A 710 27.10 21.09 16.68
C LYS A 710 26.27 20.81 15.43
N THR A 711 26.65 19.80 14.67
CA THR A 711 25.85 19.28 13.55
C THR A 711 24.48 18.83 14.04
N ILE A 712 23.44 19.17 13.27
CA ILE A 712 22.07 18.72 13.54
C ILE A 712 21.94 17.26 13.10
N GLU A 713 21.38 16.45 13.99
CA GLU A 713 21.07 15.06 13.70
C GLU A 713 19.88 14.98 12.73
N MET A 714 20.07 14.23 11.65
CA MET A 714 19.08 14.00 10.58
C MET A 714 18.62 12.54 10.60
N PRO A 715 17.56 12.15 9.86
CA PRO A 715 17.05 10.78 9.90
C PRO A 715 18.07 9.69 9.48
N GLY A 716 19.01 10.03 8.61
CA GLY A 716 20.14 9.19 8.19
C GLY A 716 21.44 10.01 8.13
N GLY A 717 22.58 9.33 7.93
CA GLY A 717 23.89 9.97 7.73
C GLY A 717 24.13 10.39 6.28
N TYR A 718 25.11 11.26 6.05
CA TYR A 718 25.60 11.58 4.70
C TYR A 718 26.25 10.34 4.05
N ASP A 719 26.06 10.17 2.75
CA ASP A 719 26.50 9.02 1.95
C ASP A 719 26.01 7.65 2.46
N GLU A 720 24.97 7.66 3.29
CA GLU A 720 24.34 6.42 3.71
C GLU A 720 23.61 5.78 2.52
N MET A 721 23.81 4.48 2.30
CA MET A 721 23.12 3.73 1.23
C MET A 721 22.01 2.85 1.81
N THR A 722 21.08 3.46 2.56
CA THR A 722 19.89 2.80 3.12
C THR A 722 18.63 3.61 2.85
N ASP A 723 17.47 3.04 3.20
CA ASP A 723 16.17 3.73 3.06
C ASP A 723 16.10 5.06 3.87
N ARG A 724 16.97 5.27 4.87
CA ARG A 724 17.03 6.52 5.65
C ARG A 724 17.50 7.73 4.84
N SER A 725 18.11 7.48 3.69
CA SER A 725 18.63 8.51 2.80
C SER A 725 17.55 9.21 1.99
N TYR A 726 16.40 8.57 1.78
CA TYR A 726 15.33 9.13 0.97
C TYR A 726 14.77 10.44 1.55
N ALA A 727 14.51 11.41 0.67
CA ALA A 727 13.99 12.73 1.02
C ALA A 727 12.62 12.69 1.74
N ASP A 728 11.85 11.63 1.51
CA ASP A 728 10.53 11.40 2.11
C ASP A 728 10.52 10.23 3.12
N TYR A 729 11.69 9.78 3.62
CA TYR A 729 11.78 8.76 4.67
C TYR A 729 10.91 9.09 5.90
N LEU A 730 10.09 8.14 6.37
CA LEU A 730 9.12 8.39 7.45
C LEU A 730 9.66 8.06 8.85
N GLY A 731 10.70 7.23 8.97
CA GLY A 731 11.22 6.78 10.26
C GLY A 731 11.90 7.87 11.09
N GLY A 732 12.53 7.46 12.20
CA GLY A 732 13.23 8.36 13.11
C GLY A 732 12.30 9.22 13.99
N THR A 733 12.86 10.30 14.53
CA THR A 733 12.14 11.26 15.39
C THR A 733 11.45 12.35 14.57
N GLY A 734 10.39 12.92 15.14
CA GLY A 734 9.72 14.08 14.55
C GLY A 734 10.65 15.28 14.42
N LEU A 735 11.58 15.47 15.36
CA LEU A 735 12.56 16.55 15.29
C LEU A 735 13.53 16.38 14.10
N GLN A 736 14.09 15.18 13.90
CA GLN A 736 14.95 14.88 12.74
C GLN A 736 14.21 15.14 11.42
N ARG A 737 12.96 14.67 11.28
CA ARG A 737 12.15 14.93 10.07
C ARG A 737 11.83 16.41 9.89
N TRP A 738 11.55 17.13 10.98
CA TRP A 738 11.32 18.58 10.93
C TRP A 738 12.55 19.34 10.45
N HIS A 739 13.76 18.97 10.90
CA HIS A 739 15.02 19.58 10.44
C HIS A 739 15.30 19.30 8.97
N ARG A 740 15.11 18.06 8.52
CA ARG A 740 15.20 17.69 7.11
C ARG A 740 14.22 18.53 6.25
N ASP A 741 12.97 18.60 6.67
CA ASP A 741 11.92 19.33 5.94
C ASP A 741 12.13 20.86 6.01
N LEU A 742 12.77 21.39 7.07
CA LEU A 742 13.21 22.78 7.15
C LEU A 742 14.29 23.07 6.11
N LEU A 743 15.36 22.26 6.09
CA LEU A 743 16.45 22.40 5.13
C LEU A 743 15.91 22.37 3.70
N ARG A 744 15.10 21.36 3.38
CA ARG A 744 14.49 21.20 2.07
C ARG A 744 13.68 22.42 1.64
N ARG A 745 12.77 22.92 2.49
CA ARG A 745 11.94 24.09 2.17
C ARG A 745 12.78 25.33 1.89
N ALA A 746 13.82 25.57 2.69
CA ALA A 746 14.72 26.71 2.50
C ALA A 746 15.48 26.57 1.16
N MET A 747 16.02 25.39 0.86
CA MET A 747 16.71 25.12 -0.41
C MET A 747 15.77 25.29 -1.62
N GLU A 748 14.59 24.67 -1.60
CA GLU A 748 13.63 24.70 -2.72
C GLU A 748 13.11 26.11 -3.01
N LYS A 749 12.88 26.92 -1.96
CA LYS A 749 12.48 28.32 -2.09
C LYS A 749 13.49 29.16 -2.88
N HIS A 750 14.78 28.83 -2.80
CA HIS A 750 15.87 29.58 -3.47
C HIS A 750 16.36 28.89 -4.76
N GLY A 751 15.54 28.03 -5.36
CA GLY A 751 15.79 27.51 -6.71
C GLY A 751 16.62 26.23 -6.77
N PHE A 752 16.78 25.54 -5.64
CA PHE A 752 17.28 24.17 -5.61
C PHE A 752 16.13 23.16 -5.68
N ARG A 753 16.46 21.89 -5.91
CA ARG A 753 15.53 20.77 -5.82
C ARG A 753 16.24 19.59 -5.16
N VAL A 754 15.62 19.00 -4.15
CA VAL A 754 16.19 17.82 -3.48
C VAL A 754 16.19 16.61 -4.43
N TYR A 755 17.24 15.80 -4.38
CA TYR A 755 17.23 14.50 -5.03
C TYR A 755 16.44 13.50 -4.20
N TYR A 756 15.49 12.79 -4.81
CA TYR A 756 14.49 12.01 -4.07
C TYR A 756 15.09 10.91 -3.18
N ALA A 757 16.24 10.34 -3.57
CA ALA A 757 16.93 9.28 -2.85
C ALA A 757 17.92 9.79 -1.78
N GLU A 758 18.20 11.10 -1.73
CA GLU A 758 19.23 11.68 -0.87
C GLU A 758 18.73 13.01 -0.28
N TRP A 759 18.31 12.99 0.98
CA TRP A 759 17.72 14.16 1.65
C TRP A 759 18.69 15.34 1.79
N TRP A 760 20.00 15.09 1.68
CA TRP A 760 21.07 16.08 1.78
C TRP A 760 21.48 16.69 0.43
N HIS A 761 21.08 16.09 -0.69
CA HIS A 761 21.55 16.46 -2.03
C HIS A 761 20.58 17.39 -2.74
N PHE A 762 21.09 18.51 -3.26
CA PHE A 762 20.28 19.55 -3.87
C PHE A 762 20.82 20.02 -5.22
N ASP A 763 20.01 19.86 -6.27
CA ASP A 763 20.27 20.32 -7.64
C ASP A 763 19.79 21.77 -7.84
N TYR A 764 20.67 22.66 -8.30
CA TYR A 764 20.27 24.00 -8.72
C TYR A 764 19.56 23.97 -10.08
N ARG A 765 18.41 24.65 -10.19
CA ARG A 765 17.49 24.59 -11.35
C ARG A 765 18.13 24.79 -12.74
N ASP A 766 19.20 25.58 -12.83
CA ASP A 766 19.87 25.92 -14.09
C ASP A 766 20.97 24.93 -14.51
N TRP A 767 21.13 23.80 -13.81
CA TRP A 767 22.25 22.87 -14.04
C TRP A 767 22.44 22.44 -15.50
N ARG A 768 21.36 22.34 -16.28
CA ARG A 768 21.39 21.97 -17.71
C ARG A 768 22.07 23.00 -18.60
N LEU A 769 22.27 24.22 -18.12
CA LEU A 769 22.91 25.31 -18.84
C LEU A 769 24.43 25.34 -18.65
N TYR A 770 25.00 24.40 -17.90
CA TYR A 770 26.43 24.32 -17.65
C TYR A 770 26.99 22.98 -18.15
N PRO A 771 28.19 22.95 -18.76
CA PRO A 771 28.79 21.71 -19.26
C PRO A 771 29.31 20.84 -18.11
N ILE A 772 29.50 19.54 -18.37
CA ILE A 772 30.27 18.65 -17.48
C ILE A 772 31.72 19.12 -17.43
N LEU A 773 32.21 19.42 -16.22
CA LEU A 773 33.58 19.84 -15.97
C LEU A 773 34.42 18.70 -15.41
N ASN A 774 35.73 18.76 -15.66
CA ASN A 774 36.71 17.82 -15.13
C ASN A 774 37.98 18.54 -14.62
N THR A 775 37.85 19.80 -14.23
CA THR A 775 38.93 20.61 -13.68
C THR A 775 39.28 20.08 -12.29
N ARG A 776 40.58 19.86 -12.02
CA ARG A 776 41.01 19.39 -10.71
C ARG A 776 41.03 20.52 -9.70
N PHE A 777 40.97 20.19 -8.42
CA PHE A 777 40.92 21.20 -7.37
C PHE A 777 42.19 22.06 -7.33
N GLU A 778 43.35 21.46 -7.62
CA GLU A 778 44.63 22.18 -7.75
C GLU A 778 44.68 23.16 -8.94
N ASP A 779 43.80 22.99 -9.94
CA ASP A 779 43.74 23.84 -11.13
C ASP A 779 42.66 24.94 -11.03
N LEU A 780 41.85 24.93 -9.98
CA LEU A 780 40.83 25.97 -9.75
C LEU A 780 41.54 27.25 -9.26
N LYS A 781 41.25 28.37 -9.93
CA LYS A 781 41.78 29.68 -9.53
C LYS A 781 41.26 30.02 -8.12
N GLN A 782 42.19 30.34 -7.22
CA GLN A 782 41.92 30.68 -5.82
C GLN A 782 41.26 32.05 -5.68
#